data_AF-A0AAD7KF69-F1
#
_entry.id   AF-A0AAD7KF69-F1
#
_cell.length_a   1.000
_cell.length_b   1.000
_cell.length_c   1.000
_cell.angle_alpha   90.00
_cell.angle_beta   90.00
_cell.angle_gamma   90.00
#
_symmetry.space_group_name_H-M   'P 1'
#
loop_
_entity.id
_entity.type
_entity.pdbx_description
1 polymer ?
#
loop_
_entity_poly.entity_id
_entity_poly.type
_entity_poly.pdbx_seq_one_letter_code
_entity_poly.pdbx_strand_id
1 'polypeptide(L)'
;MRFSSLLGPCLSLIGVAASGPRVNQDSLSAVPAYRPRGNQDSLALQRQSQWFNGSHPLREDPAELRKRDGTKYVFMHHIVGNTYSYTQATWTDDIQQIAAKGIDAIALNVGGDSWQVTQIGYAYAAAQALGSSTKLFISFDFTTDLGCTLSDIISRAGQFSSHPWQFKVNGKPMISSFSGDCLGNSGWQTMKTQLNAYLMPFIFGLEGKFNTYPSLDSWYCFGCAWPQGDYDKNTDDDNYYISQLGTKYATTISPWFFTHLSDKNRILRSDDWLINNRWDQLMTLRDTLTFVEMVTWNDYGESSYFGPVRVDQPAGTTWADGYPHTIWFDMSAYYIQAFKTGVYPAITQDVIYYWARPHPHDAIVSNDGAQPDNWDWTQDYLWAAAFCSSTCTVTLTVGSSTSTFTNQPAGVNKLQLPLAAGKISVSMVKNGKTVISKTETGYTYVLQPTLYNFNAFVGAASATGSPTTVTTATTTATTTATTATSTPTSTSVAGTTWNYLGCYPDSSSARTLSNGISTSTSTNGVSTCLTTCKNAGYVYAGVEYGVECWCASKMAAVTAAAAGDCNMACSGGTGNCGGGNRINIYFAATGLATTTTTTTTSTATPTSTSVGGVAWKYLGCYADSTTARTLNNGIHTSTSTNGLSACLTTCKNAGYVYSGVEYGVECWCASTMTSGVSIEAAGDCNMACSGGTGLCGGGNRINIYFASAGLSTTTATTATSTTTSSAAASTPSWSYLGCYVDSANPRILNNGLSYSSPTKNSVSSCLASCAAAGYLYGGTEYGQECWCASAISSGASTAASGCNMACSGGGGDICGGANRISLYKASSVAVALALTWTSLGCYQDYSPRTLNNGISFSSTKQTITGCQNACGDAGYYYAGVEYAQECWCSSAITSGVSQAASTDCNMACTGASAQICGGGNRINIYKATVTTARRSHLYPQIGN
;
A
#
# COMPACT_ATOMS: atom_id res chain seq x y z
N MET A 1 -4.37 35.72 -38.89
CA MET A 1 -5.16 36.15 -40.07
C MET A 1 -6.63 35.86 -39.78
N ARG A 2 -7.52 36.79 -40.18
CA ARG A 2 -8.94 36.85 -39.83
C ARG A 2 -9.83 36.08 -40.83
N PHE A 3 -11.10 35.96 -40.38
CA PHE A 3 -12.38 35.68 -41.05
C PHE A 3 -12.87 34.23 -41.01
N SER A 4 -14.15 33.90 -40.78
CA SER A 4 -15.34 34.51 -40.14
C SER A 4 -16.57 33.69 -40.58
N SER A 5 -17.69 33.91 -39.89
CA SER A 5 -19.11 33.63 -40.26
C SER A 5 -19.62 32.23 -39.90
N LEU A 6 -20.59 32.03 -38.98
CA LEU A 6 -21.89 32.64 -38.62
C LEU A 6 -23.07 31.77 -39.10
N LEU A 7 -23.66 31.07 -38.12
CA LEU A 7 -25.09 30.99 -37.76
C LEU A 7 -26.17 31.30 -38.82
N GLY A 8 -27.14 30.40 -38.93
CA GLY A 8 -28.53 30.75 -39.29
C GLY A 8 -29.51 29.55 -39.32
N PRO A 9 -30.79 29.71 -38.90
CA PRO A 9 -31.58 28.67 -38.20
C PRO A 9 -33.03 28.42 -38.75
N CYS A 10 -33.77 27.55 -38.04
CA CYS A 10 -35.24 27.55 -37.78
C CYS A 10 -36.29 26.95 -38.77
N LEU A 11 -37.14 26.08 -38.16
CA LEU A 11 -38.61 25.84 -38.31
C LEU A 11 -39.14 25.32 -39.69
N SER A 12 -40.15 24.43 -39.82
CA SER A 12 -41.44 24.32 -39.11
C SER A 12 -42.31 23.08 -39.53
N LEU A 13 -43.19 22.63 -38.61
CA LEU A 13 -44.65 22.30 -38.72
C LEU A 13 -45.22 21.00 -39.41
N ILE A 14 -45.76 20.10 -38.54
CA ILE A 14 -47.15 19.57 -38.36
C ILE A 14 -48.04 19.03 -39.54
N GLY A 15 -48.68 17.86 -39.31
CA GLY A 15 -50.03 17.45 -39.80
C GLY A 15 -50.19 15.95 -40.14
N VAL A 16 -50.64 15.02 -39.27
CA VAL A 16 -52.00 14.64 -38.78
C VAL A 16 -52.76 13.56 -39.59
N ALA A 17 -53.29 12.56 -38.85
CA ALA A 17 -54.41 11.62 -39.06
C ALA A 17 -54.17 10.30 -39.84
N ALA A 18 -54.83 9.16 -39.56
CA ALA A 18 -55.63 8.61 -38.45
C ALA A 18 -56.09 7.19 -38.88
N SER A 19 -56.15 6.19 -37.98
CA SER A 19 -57.25 5.21 -37.84
C SER A 19 -56.89 4.05 -36.88
N GLY A 20 -57.66 3.93 -35.78
CA GLY A 20 -57.77 2.71 -34.94
C GLY A 20 -58.80 1.72 -35.52
N PRO A 21 -59.21 0.63 -34.81
CA PRO A 21 -59.72 0.63 -33.42
C PRO A 21 -59.12 -0.49 -32.50
N ARG A 22 -58.90 -0.22 -31.19
CA ARG A 22 -59.70 -0.60 -29.97
C ARG A 22 -60.19 -2.06 -29.88
N VAL A 23 -59.95 -2.72 -28.71
CA VAL A 23 -60.96 -3.08 -27.67
C VAL A 23 -60.26 -3.62 -26.37
N ASN A 24 -60.71 -3.06 -25.22
CA ASN A 24 -60.75 -3.44 -23.77
C ASN A 24 -59.51 -4.02 -23.05
N GLN A 25 -58.98 -3.51 -21.92
CA GLN A 25 -59.48 -3.00 -20.61
C GLN A 25 -60.28 -3.98 -19.73
N ASP A 26 -59.66 -4.42 -18.62
CA ASP A 26 -60.23 -4.60 -17.26
C ASP A 26 -59.08 -4.98 -16.27
N SER A 27 -58.67 -4.10 -15.35
CA SER A 27 -59.14 -3.89 -13.95
C SER A 27 -58.53 -4.89 -12.92
N LEU A 28 -57.61 -4.43 -12.05
CA LEU A 28 -57.77 -4.03 -10.63
C LEU A 28 -57.25 -5.09 -9.62
N SER A 29 -56.28 -4.64 -8.79
CA SER A 29 -56.14 -4.89 -7.34
C SER A 29 -56.15 -6.32 -6.76
N ALA A 30 -55.04 -6.74 -6.13
CA ALA A 30 -55.08 -7.38 -4.80
C ALA A 30 -53.66 -7.61 -4.21
N VAL A 31 -53.40 -6.99 -3.07
CA VAL A 31 -52.48 -7.50 -2.03
C VAL A 31 -53.21 -8.63 -1.29
N PRO A 32 -52.54 -9.73 -0.90
CA PRO A 32 -52.62 -10.07 0.53
C PRO A 32 -51.33 -10.68 1.14
N ALA A 33 -51.01 -10.15 2.32
CA ALA A 33 -50.72 -10.87 3.56
C ALA A 33 -49.46 -11.75 3.75
N TYR A 34 -49.09 -11.85 5.02
CA TYR A 34 -47.80 -12.18 5.61
C TYR A 34 -47.89 -13.49 6.42
N ARG A 35 -46.91 -14.40 6.21
CA ARG A 35 -46.35 -15.48 7.08
C ARG A 35 -47.21 -16.71 7.47
N PRO A 36 -46.61 -17.88 7.87
CA PRO A 36 -45.24 -18.09 8.39
C PRO A 36 -44.41 -19.27 7.81
N ARG A 37 -43.16 -19.35 8.31
CA ARG A 37 -42.04 -20.25 7.99
C ARG A 37 -42.32 -21.76 8.16
N GLY A 38 -41.68 -22.58 7.33
CA GLY A 38 -41.46 -24.01 7.55
C GLY A 38 -40.29 -24.55 6.69
N ASN A 39 -39.23 -25.02 7.36
CA ASN A 39 -38.14 -25.93 6.97
C ASN A 39 -37.64 -25.95 5.50
N GLN A 40 -36.44 -25.40 5.26
CA GLN A 40 -35.68 -25.51 4.00
C GLN A 40 -34.27 -26.13 4.19
N ASP A 41 -34.04 -26.93 5.23
CA ASP A 41 -32.76 -27.64 5.42
C ASP A 41 -32.73 -29.05 4.82
N SER A 42 -33.76 -29.47 4.07
CA SER A 42 -33.78 -30.76 3.36
C SER A 42 -33.74 -30.66 1.83
N LEU A 43 -33.63 -29.46 1.26
CA LEU A 43 -33.59 -29.24 -0.21
C LEU A 43 -32.16 -29.01 -0.76
N ALA A 44 -31.14 -28.96 0.11
CA ALA A 44 -29.73 -28.89 -0.32
C ALA A 44 -29.16 -30.27 -0.72
N LEU A 45 -29.69 -31.37 -0.17
CA LEU A 45 -29.19 -32.73 -0.45
C LEU A 45 -29.96 -33.47 -1.57
N GLN A 46 -31.11 -32.98 -2.02
CA GLN A 46 -31.85 -33.57 -3.15
C GLN A 46 -31.51 -32.97 -4.52
N ARG A 47 -30.90 -31.78 -4.59
CA ARG A 47 -30.53 -31.11 -5.85
C ARG A 47 -29.27 -31.66 -6.54
N GLN A 48 -28.46 -32.48 -5.87
CA GLN A 48 -27.33 -33.16 -6.51
C GLN A 48 -27.74 -34.32 -7.44
N SER A 49 -29.01 -34.79 -7.38
CA SER A 49 -29.46 -35.96 -8.18
C SER A 49 -30.19 -35.61 -9.49
N GLN A 50 -30.50 -34.34 -9.75
CA GLN A 50 -31.26 -33.92 -10.94
C GLN A 50 -30.38 -33.39 -12.10
N TRP A 51 -29.06 -33.33 -11.93
CA TRP A 51 -28.11 -32.89 -12.97
C TRP A 51 -27.88 -33.91 -14.11
N PHE A 52 -28.49 -35.10 -14.03
CA PHE A 52 -28.27 -36.18 -15.00
C PHE A 52 -29.43 -36.47 -15.96
N ASN A 53 -30.45 -35.61 -16.07
CA ASN A 53 -31.54 -35.87 -17.01
C ASN A 53 -31.89 -34.67 -17.90
N GLY A 54 -31.28 -34.67 -19.09
CA GLY A 54 -31.93 -34.31 -20.35
C GLY A 54 -32.23 -32.84 -20.65
N SER A 55 -31.60 -32.34 -21.73
CA SER A 55 -31.94 -31.18 -22.57
C SER A 55 -31.71 -29.77 -22.01
N HIS A 56 -30.43 -29.35 -21.97
CA HIS A 56 -30.01 -27.95 -22.16
C HIS A 56 -29.25 -27.84 -23.50
N PRO A 57 -29.44 -26.79 -24.32
CA PRO A 57 -28.83 -26.68 -25.66
C PRO A 57 -27.33 -26.32 -25.66
N LEU A 58 -26.61 -26.53 -24.55
CA LEU A 58 -25.15 -26.56 -24.51
C LEU A 58 -24.69 -28.00 -24.29
N ARG A 59 -25.05 -28.89 -25.23
CA ARG A 59 -24.62 -30.29 -25.16
C ARG A 59 -23.13 -30.34 -25.52
N GLU A 60 -22.30 -30.23 -24.50
CA GLU A 60 -20.86 -30.36 -24.57
C GLU A 60 -20.48 -31.73 -25.17
N ASP A 61 -19.47 -31.75 -26.03
CA ASP A 61 -18.86 -32.98 -26.53
C ASP A 61 -18.16 -33.69 -25.35
N PRO A 62 -18.56 -34.92 -24.99
CA PRO A 62 -17.91 -35.68 -23.93
C PRO A 62 -16.43 -35.98 -24.19
N ALA A 63 -15.92 -35.79 -25.43
CA ALA A 63 -14.52 -35.89 -25.77
C ALA A 63 -13.70 -34.61 -25.49
N GLU A 64 -14.33 -33.43 -25.32
CA GLU A 64 -13.61 -32.18 -25.05
C GLU A 64 -13.46 -31.86 -23.54
N LEU A 65 -13.98 -32.69 -22.63
CA LEU A 65 -14.08 -32.36 -21.20
C LEU A 65 -13.70 -33.48 -20.22
N ARG A 66 -12.65 -34.24 -20.50
CA ARG A 66 -11.79 -34.68 -19.40
C ARG A 66 -10.70 -33.64 -19.27
N LYS A 67 -10.77 -32.72 -18.28
CA LYS A 67 -9.63 -31.93 -17.79
C LYS A 67 -8.61 -31.54 -18.89
N ARG A 68 -8.69 -30.35 -19.53
CA ARG A 68 -7.65 -29.84 -20.48
C ARG A 68 -6.26 -30.37 -20.10
N ASP A 69 -5.75 -31.41 -20.78
CA ASP A 69 -4.52 -32.23 -20.59
C ASP A 69 -3.81 -32.31 -19.20
N GLY A 70 -4.37 -31.79 -18.12
CA GLY A 70 -3.71 -31.40 -16.87
C GLY A 70 -2.98 -30.04 -16.88
N THR A 71 -2.72 -29.40 -18.02
CA THR A 71 -1.80 -28.26 -18.11
C THR A 71 -2.43 -26.97 -17.60
N LYS A 72 -1.67 -26.24 -16.78
CA LYS A 72 -2.05 -24.94 -16.20
C LYS A 72 -1.07 -23.89 -16.70
N TYR A 73 -1.59 -22.74 -17.09
CA TYR A 73 -0.77 -21.65 -17.62
C TYR A 73 -0.90 -20.41 -16.75
N VAL A 74 0.23 -19.73 -16.56
CA VAL A 74 0.28 -18.42 -15.94
C VAL A 74 0.79 -17.42 -16.95
N PHE A 75 0.04 -16.33 -17.14
CA PHE A 75 0.37 -15.25 -18.06
C PHE A 75 0.83 -14.01 -17.29
N MET A 76 1.55 -13.12 -17.97
CA MET A 76 1.92 -11.80 -17.46
C MET A 76 1.35 -10.73 -18.39
N HIS A 77 0.55 -9.81 -17.85
CA HIS A 77 0.01 -8.67 -18.61
C HIS A 77 1.06 -7.57 -18.73
N HIS A 78 1.33 -7.08 -19.94
CA HIS A 78 2.37 -6.08 -20.20
C HIS A 78 1.80 -4.91 -21.02
N ILE A 79 1.87 -3.71 -20.46
CA ILE A 79 1.37 -2.47 -21.06
C ILE A 79 2.35 -1.99 -22.13
N VAL A 80 2.03 -2.22 -23.41
CA VAL A 80 2.88 -1.78 -24.53
C VAL A 80 2.91 -0.26 -24.61
N GLY A 81 1.87 0.43 -24.15
CA GLY A 81 1.83 1.89 -23.99
C GLY A 81 3.00 2.46 -23.16
N ASN A 82 3.56 1.68 -22.24
CA ASN A 82 4.69 2.07 -21.38
C ASN A 82 6.04 1.56 -21.92
N THR A 83 6.18 1.48 -23.26
CA THR A 83 7.37 0.94 -23.92
C THR A 83 7.89 1.79 -25.07
N TYR A 84 7.45 3.05 -25.20
CA TYR A 84 7.81 3.90 -26.35
C TYR A 84 9.32 3.96 -26.63
N SER A 85 10.16 4.04 -25.60
CA SER A 85 11.62 4.09 -25.72
C SER A 85 12.31 2.72 -25.66
N TYR A 86 11.56 1.63 -25.51
CA TYR A 86 12.15 0.29 -25.41
C TYR A 86 12.89 -0.06 -26.70
N THR A 87 14.09 -0.60 -26.50
CA THR A 87 14.85 -1.28 -27.54
C THR A 87 14.56 -2.79 -27.49
N GLN A 88 15.01 -3.53 -28.51
CA GLN A 88 14.98 -4.98 -28.46
C GLN A 88 15.74 -5.54 -27.24
N ALA A 89 16.82 -4.88 -26.78
CA ALA A 89 17.54 -5.28 -25.58
C ALA A 89 16.71 -5.07 -24.31
N THR A 90 15.94 -3.99 -24.23
CA THR A 90 15.00 -3.76 -23.12
C THR A 90 13.90 -4.82 -23.09
N TRP A 91 13.32 -5.16 -24.25
CA TRP A 91 12.38 -6.28 -24.38
C TRP A 91 13.02 -7.63 -24.01
N THR A 92 14.28 -7.83 -24.39
CA THR A 92 15.04 -9.04 -24.05
C THR A 92 15.17 -9.19 -22.54
N ASP A 93 15.54 -8.12 -21.83
CA ASP A 93 15.66 -8.11 -20.38
C ASP A 93 14.31 -8.40 -19.69
N ASP A 94 13.23 -7.76 -20.11
CA ASP A 94 11.87 -8.03 -19.59
C ASP A 94 11.48 -9.50 -19.79
N ILE A 95 11.62 -10.02 -21.01
CA ILE A 95 11.24 -11.40 -21.35
C ILE A 95 12.09 -12.40 -20.56
N GLN A 96 13.39 -12.13 -20.37
CA GLN A 96 14.28 -12.98 -19.56
C GLN A 96 13.81 -13.03 -18.10
N GLN A 97 13.51 -11.88 -17.49
CA GLN A 97 13.06 -11.83 -16.10
C GLN A 97 11.71 -12.53 -15.92
N ILE A 98 10.76 -12.26 -16.82
CA ILE A 98 9.43 -12.91 -16.83
C ILE A 98 9.56 -14.43 -16.98
N ALA A 99 10.34 -14.89 -17.96
CA ALA A 99 10.53 -16.32 -18.24
C ALA A 99 11.18 -17.06 -17.06
N ALA A 100 12.09 -16.41 -16.34
CA ALA A 100 12.83 -17.01 -15.23
C ALA A 100 11.94 -17.50 -14.07
N LYS A 101 10.69 -17.02 -13.96
CA LYS A 101 9.75 -17.39 -12.89
C LYS A 101 8.57 -18.24 -13.36
N GLY A 102 8.67 -18.83 -14.56
CA GLY A 102 7.73 -19.83 -15.03
C GLY A 102 6.47 -19.29 -15.70
N ILE A 103 6.49 -18.04 -16.15
CA ILE A 103 5.42 -17.45 -16.98
C ILE A 103 5.42 -18.07 -18.37
N ASP A 104 4.25 -18.56 -18.80
CA ASP A 104 4.08 -19.28 -20.06
C ASP A 104 3.90 -18.34 -21.25
N ALA A 105 3.24 -17.20 -21.03
CA ALA A 105 3.09 -16.19 -22.06
C ALA A 105 2.91 -14.76 -21.52
N ILE A 106 3.25 -13.78 -22.35
CA ILE A 106 3.04 -12.35 -22.08
C ILE A 106 1.85 -11.88 -22.92
N ALA A 107 0.84 -11.32 -22.25
CA ALA A 107 -0.28 -10.62 -22.86
C ALA A 107 0.14 -9.18 -23.17
N LEU A 108 0.40 -8.87 -24.45
CA LEU A 108 0.85 -7.56 -24.91
C LEU A 108 -0.38 -6.65 -25.06
N ASN A 109 -0.64 -5.82 -24.03
CA ASN A 109 -1.71 -4.84 -24.02
C ASN A 109 -1.41 -3.70 -25.00
N VAL A 110 -2.22 -3.58 -26.05
CA VAL A 110 -1.97 -2.67 -27.19
C VAL A 110 -3.15 -1.74 -27.47
N GLY A 111 -2.85 -0.45 -27.57
CA GLY A 111 -3.78 0.62 -27.95
C GLY A 111 -3.72 1.01 -29.43
N GLY A 112 -4.23 2.21 -29.77
CA GLY A 112 -4.44 2.64 -31.16
C GLY A 112 -3.18 3.08 -31.90
N ASP A 113 -2.23 3.64 -31.16
CA ASP A 113 -0.98 4.17 -31.69
C ASP A 113 -0.21 3.17 -32.57
N SER A 114 0.22 3.64 -33.74
CA SER A 114 0.92 2.79 -34.73
C SER A 114 2.28 2.28 -34.24
N TRP A 115 2.98 3.06 -33.41
CA TRP A 115 4.28 2.68 -32.86
C TRP A 115 4.19 1.49 -31.91
N GLN A 116 3.04 1.24 -31.27
CA GLN A 116 2.87 0.10 -30.37
C GLN A 116 2.94 -1.24 -31.14
N VAL A 117 2.48 -1.28 -32.39
CA VAL A 117 2.62 -2.48 -33.24
C VAL A 117 4.09 -2.75 -33.56
N THR A 118 4.90 -1.71 -33.76
CA THR A 118 6.36 -1.83 -33.90
C THR A 118 6.98 -2.44 -32.64
N GLN A 119 6.55 -2.00 -31.45
CA GLN A 119 7.04 -2.56 -30.18
C GLN A 119 6.66 -4.03 -30.00
N ILE A 120 5.47 -4.45 -30.43
CA ILE A 120 5.10 -5.87 -30.48
C ILE A 120 6.07 -6.64 -31.38
N GLY A 121 6.44 -6.09 -32.55
CA GLY A 121 7.46 -6.67 -33.42
C GLY A 121 8.80 -6.87 -32.72
N TYR A 122 9.27 -5.88 -31.96
CA TYR A 122 10.50 -6.02 -31.16
C TYR A 122 10.38 -7.04 -30.03
N ALA A 123 9.21 -7.14 -29.38
CA ALA A 123 8.96 -8.16 -28.36
C ALA A 123 9.07 -9.57 -28.95
N TYR A 124 8.45 -9.83 -30.12
CA TYR A 124 8.56 -11.11 -30.82
C TYR A 124 9.98 -11.42 -31.29
N ALA A 125 10.69 -10.42 -31.81
CA ALA A 125 12.09 -10.57 -32.21
C ALA A 125 13.00 -10.86 -31.00
N ALA A 126 12.77 -10.22 -29.86
CA ALA A 126 13.48 -10.48 -28.62
C ALA A 126 13.21 -11.90 -28.09
N ALA A 127 11.94 -12.33 -28.04
CA ALA A 127 11.58 -13.69 -27.63
C ALA A 127 12.24 -14.76 -28.52
N GLN A 128 12.25 -14.52 -29.84
CA GLN A 128 12.92 -15.39 -30.81
C GLN A 128 14.43 -15.41 -30.63
N ALA A 129 15.08 -14.25 -30.50
CA ALA A 129 16.53 -14.14 -30.31
C ALA A 129 17.00 -14.84 -29.02
N LEU A 130 16.17 -14.80 -27.98
CA LEU A 130 16.41 -15.49 -26.72
C LEU A 130 16.24 -17.00 -26.79
N GLY A 131 15.52 -17.52 -27.79
CA GLY A 131 15.03 -18.89 -27.73
C GLY A 131 14.08 -19.12 -26.54
N SER A 132 13.36 -18.08 -26.10
CA SER A 132 12.59 -18.13 -24.85
C SER A 132 11.49 -19.20 -24.91
N SER A 133 11.27 -19.89 -23.79
CA SER A 133 10.11 -20.77 -23.60
C SER A 133 8.81 -20.00 -23.46
N THR A 134 8.88 -18.76 -22.97
CA THR A 134 7.74 -17.86 -22.83
C THR A 134 7.28 -17.37 -24.20
N LYS A 135 5.98 -17.50 -24.45
CA LYS A 135 5.31 -17.06 -25.67
C LYS A 135 4.70 -15.68 -25.50
N LEU A 136 4.15 -15.12 -26.57
CA LEU A 136 3.51 -13.81 -26.56
C LEU A 136 2.12 -13.94 -27.19
N PHE A 137 1.17 -13.09 -26.80
CA PHE A 137 -0.08 -12.91 -27.53
C PHE A 137 -0.58 -11.48 -27.40
N ILE A 138 -1.40 -11.05 -28.34
CA ILE A 138 -1.96 -9.69 -28.33
C ILE A 138 -3.17 -9.64 -27.38
N SER A 139 -3.19 -8.61 -26.53
CA SER A 139 -4.34 -8.18 -25.76
C SER A 139 -4.74 -6.78 -26.20
N PHE A 140 -5.85 -6.62 -26.92
CA PHE A 140 -6.27 -5.28 -27.37
C PHE A 140 -6.82 -4.45 -26.20
N ASP A 141 -6.46 -3.17 -26.13
CA ASP A 141 -7.08 -2.23 -25.20
C ASP A 141 -8.07 -1.32 -25.93
N PHE A 142 -9.35 -1.70 -25.90
CA PHE A 142 -10.42 -0.96 -26.55
C PHE A 142 -10.87 0.29 -25.77
N THR A 143 -10.28 0.55 -24.59
CA THR A 143 -10.56 1.77 -23.82
C THR A 143 -9.64 2.93 -24.20
N THR A 144 -8.66 2.66 -25.06
CA THR A 144 -7.78 3.65 -25.68
C THR A 144 -8.38 4.21 -26.98
N ASP A 145 -7.58 5.00 -27.70
CA ASP A 145 -7.91 5.55 -29.02
C ASP A 145 -7.96 4.49 -30.15
N LEU A 146 -7.72 3.21 -29.86
CA LEU A 146 -7.77 2.09 -30.81
C LEU A 146 -9.08 2.02 -31.60
N GLY A 147 -10.21 2.31 -30.94
CA GLY A 147 -11.54 2.15 -31.53
C GLY A 147 -11.85 0.70 -31.92
N CYS A 148 -12.90 0.50 -32.73
CA CYS A 148 -13.48 -0.82 -32.98
C CYS A 148 -13.58 -1.18 -34.47
N THR A 149 -12.65 -0.66 -35.27
CA THR A 149 -12.57 -0.94 -36.70
C THR A 149 -12.10 -2.37 -36.93
N LEU A 150 -13.04 -3.30 -37.08
CA LEU A 150 -12.79 -4.75 -37.13
C LEU A 150 -11.67 -5.17 -38.10
N SER A 151 -11.60 -4.55 -39.29
CA SER A 151 -10.54 -4.85 -40.27
C SER A 151 -9.15 -4.47 -39.77
N ASP A 152 -9.02 -3.37 -39.02
CA ASP A 152 -7.75 -2.96 -38.43
C ASP A 152 -7.34 -3.92 -37.31
N ILE A 153 -8.27 -4.28 -36.42
CA ILE A 153 -8.01 -5.23 -35.33
C ILE A 153 -7.58 -6.60 -35.88
N ILE A 154 -8.28 -7.12 -36.89
CA ILE A 154 -7.91 -8.38 -37.56
C ILE A 154 -6.53 -8.27 -38.22
N SER A 155 -6.25 -7.14 -38.89
CA SER A 155 -4.94 -6.90 -39.52
C SER A 155 -3.80 -6.93 -38.50
N ARG A 156 -3.95 -6.22 -37.37
CA ARG A 156 -2.95 -6.16 -36.29
C ARG A 156 -2.68 -7.53 -35.66
N ALA A 157 -3.74 -8.28 -35.33
CA ALA A 157 -3.58 -9.63 -34.80
C ALA A 157 -3.00 -10.60 -35.83
N GLY A 158 -3.41 -10.46 -37.10
CA GLY A 158 -2.96 -11.30 -38.21
C GLY A 158 -1.45 -11.25 -38.46
N GLN A 159 -0.79 -10.12 -38.18
CA GLN A 159 0.66 -9.97 -38.34
C GLN A 159 1.47 -10.98 -37.52
N PHE A 160 0.97 -11.40 -36.35
CA PHE A 160 1.70 -12.24 -35.42
C PHE A 160 1.08 -13.63 -35.20
N SER A 161 -0.16 -13.84 -35.67
CA SER A 161 -0.92 -15.08 -35.48
C SER A 161 -0.19 -16.36 -35.94
N SER A 162 0.67 -16.26 -36.96
CA SER A 162 1.46 -17.39 -37.47
C SER A 162 2.88 -17.47 -36.89
N HIS A 163 3.31 -16.48 -36.11
CA HIS A 163 4.68 -16.37 -35.61
C HIS A 163 5.05 -17.55 -34.67
N PRO A 164 6.28 -18.09 -34.69
CA PRO A 164 6.64 -19.26 -33.87
C PRO A 164 6.63 -19.02 -32.34
N TRP A 165 6.69 -17.75 -31.92
CA TRP A 165 6.55 -17.34 -30.51
C TRP A 165 5.14 -16.90 -30.11
N GLN A 166 4.16 -16.97 -31.01
CA GLN A 166 2.76 -16.73 -30.67
C GLN A 166 2.26 -17.85 -29.76
N PHE A 167 1.65 -17.49 -28.63
CA PHE A 167 0.99 -18.46 -27.75
C PHE A 167 -0.24 -19.01 -28.47
N LYS A 168 -0.37 -20.33 -28.45
CA LYS A 168 -1.42 -21.05 -29.16
C LYS A 168 -2.11 -22.03 -28.24
N VAL A 169 -3.44 -22.08 -28.31
CA VAL A 169 -4.26 -23.08 -27.64
C VAL A 169 -4.79 -24.03 -28.71
N ASN A 170 -4.44 -25.31 -28.65
CA ASN A 170 -4.80 -26.30 -29.67
C ASN A 170 -4.43 -25.87 -31.10
N GLY A 171 -3.25 -25.26 -31.25
CA GLY A 171 -2.74 -24.74 -32.53
C GLY A 171 -3.36 -23.41 -32.99
N LYS A 172 -4.35 -22.87 -32.27
CA LYS A 172 -5.01 -21.59 -32.59
C LYS A 172 -4.31 -20.43 -31.89
N PRO A 173 -3.97 -19.32 -32.57
CA PRO A 173 -3.38 -18.15 -31.94
C PRO A 173 -4.34 -17.59 -30.89
N MET A 174 -3.83 -17.39 -29.68
CA MET A 174 -4.58 -16.75 -28.61
C MET A 174 -4.66 -15.25 -28.85
N ILE A 175 -5.84 -14.67 -28.64
CA ILE A 175 -6.10 -13.24 -28.66
C ILE A 175 -6.98 -12.90 -27.45
N SER A 176 -6.62 -11.86 -26.71
CA SER A 176 -7.40 -11.31 -25.61
C SER A 176 -7.69 -9.83 -25.83
N SER A 177 -8.37 -9.23 -24.87
CA SER A 177 -8.56 -7.79 -24.80
C SER A 177 -8.98 -7.33 -23.42
N PHE A 178 -8.74 -6.05 -23.14
CA PHE A 178 -9.46 -5.29 -22.16
C PHE A 178 -10.57 -4.50 -22.88
N SER A 179 -11.82 -4.77 -22.52
CA SER A 179 -13.03 -4.34 -23.25
C SER A 179 -13.15 -4.95 -24.66
N GLY A 180 -14.03 -4.42 -25.50
CA GLY A 180 -14.32 -4.90 -26.86
C GLY A 180 -15.79 -5.27 -27.10
N ASP A 181 -16.69 -4.79 -26.24
CA ASP A 181 -18.15 -4.89 -26.37
C ASP A 181 -18.64 -4.24 -27.68
N CYS A 182 -17.98 -3.19 -28.12
CA CYS A 182 -18.26 -2.48 -29.37
C CYS A 182 -18.20 -3.36 -30.64
N LEU A 183 -17.44 -4.47 -30.62
CA LEU A 183 -17.41 -5.42 -31.73
C LEU A 183 -18.67 -6.30 -31.78
N GLY A 184 -19.34 -6.45 -30.63
CA GLY A 184 -20.41 -7.44 -30.43
C GLY A 184 -19.95 -8.87 -30.70
N ASN A 185 -20.85 -9.83 -30.46
CA ASN A 185 -20.54 -11.23 -30.75
C ASN A 185 -20.25 -11.48 -32.24
N SER A 186 -20.85 -10.72 -33.16
CA SER A 186 -20.60 -10.86 -34.61
C SER A 186 -19.18 -10.44 -35.02
N GLY A 187 -18.64 -9.36 -34.45
CA GLY A 187 -17.27 -8.93 -34.70
C GLY A 187 -16.26 -9.94 -34.16
N TRP A 188 -16.45 -10.39 -32.91
CA TRP A 188 -15.64 -11.46 -32.32
C TRP A 188 -15.72 -12.78 -33.11
N GLN A 189 -16.91 -13.19 -33.55
CA GLN A 189 -17.09 -14.36 -34.41
C GLN A 189 -16.34 -14.22 -35.75
N THR A 190 -16.37 -13.03 -36.35
CA THR A 190 -15.66 -12.76 -37.61
C THR A 190 -14.15 -12.86 -37.42
N MET A 191 -13.61 -12.26 -36.35
CA MET A 191 -12.19 -12.38 -36.01
C MET A 191 -11.78 -13.83 -35.78
N LYS A 192 -12.55 -14.56 -34.96
CA LYS A 192 -12.32 -15.99 -34.69
C LYS A 192 -12.22 -16.81 -35.97
N THR A 193 -13.11 -16.56 -36.91
CA THR A 193 -13.18 -17.29 -38.18
C THR A 193 -12.01 -16.92 -39.09
N GLN A 194 -11.70 -15.63 -39.25
CA GLN A 194 -10.65 -15.18 -40.17
C GLN A 194 -9.23 -15.53 -39.70
N LEU A 195 -8.99 -15.51 -38.39
CA LEU A 195 -7.67 -15.79 -37.82
C LEU A 195 -7.53 -17.21 -37.28
N ASN A 196 -8.61 -18.01 -37.31
CA ASN A 196 -8.71 -19.30 -36.62
C ASN A 196 -8.24 -19.19 -35.15
N ALA A 197 -8.67 -18.12 -34.47
CA ALA A 197 -8.14 -17.73 -33.17
C ALA A 197 -8.84 -18.44 -31.99
N TYR A 198 -8.14 -18.46 -30.85
CA TYR A 198 -8.71 -18.76 -29.53
C TYR A 198 -8.96 -17.43 -28.81
N LEU A 199 -10.21 -17.13 -28.49
CA LEU A 199 -10.60 -15.82 -27.94
C LEU A 199 -10.80 -15.88 -26.42
N MET A 200 -10.06 -15.04 -25.68
CA MET A 200 -10.20 -14.81 -24.23
C MET A 200 -10.23 -13.31 -23.90
N PRO A 201 -11.28 -12.57 -24.30
CA PRO A 201 -11.37 -11.17 -23.92
C PRO A 201 -11.91 -11.00 -22.50
N PHE A 202 -11.64 -9.86 -21.89
CA PHE A 202 -12.45 -9.28 -20.83
C PHE A 202 -13.37 -8.24 -21.49
N ILE A 203 -14.68 -8.40 -21.30
CA ILE A 203 -15.69 -7.51 -21.86
C ILE A 203 -16.62 -7.11 -20.72
N PHE A 204 -16.80 -5.80 -20.54
CA PHE A 204 -17.66 -5.25 -19.50
C PHE A 204 -19.12 -5.64 -19.71
N GLY A 205 -19.84 -5.92 -18.62
CA GLY A 205 -21.29 -6.09 -18.64
C GLY A 205 -21.76 -7.45 -19.18
N LEU A 206 -20.85 -8.42 -19.35
CA LEU A 206 -21.20 -9.80 -19.73
C LEU A 206 -21.66 -10.65 -18.55
N GLU A 207 -21.60 -10.15 -17.33
CA GLU A 207 -22.06 -10.83 -16.13
C GLU A 207 -23.52 -11.27 -16.28
N GLY A 208 -23.76 -12.58 -16.17
CA GLY A 208 -25.08 -13.21 -16.40
C GLY A 208 -25.53 -13.27 -17.86
N LYS A 209 -24.70 -12.85 -18.83
CA LYS A 209 -25.03 -12.78 -20.28
C LYS A 209 -23.98 -13.48 -21.16
N PHE A 210 -23.10 -14.30 -20.60
CA PHE A 210 -22.03 -14.99 -21.34
C PHE A 210 -22.55 -15.84 -22.52
N ASN A 211 -23.75 -16.40 -22.41
CA ASN A 211 -24.42 -17.15 -23.48
C ASN A 211 -24.74 -16.31 -24.73
N THR A 212 -24.74 -14.98 -24.62
CA THR A 212 -24.93 -14.07 -25.78
C THR A 212 -23.66 -13.91 -26.61
N TYR A 213 -22.51 -14.43 -26.13
CA TYR A 213 -21.22 -14.40 -26.81
C TYR A 213 -20.66 -15.81 -27.08
N PRO A 214 -21.36 -16.67 -27.84
CA PRO A 214 -20.90 -18.03 -28.16
C PRO A 214 -19.59 -18.06 -28.98
N SER A 215 -19.17 -16.92 -29.56
CA SER A 215 -17.89 -16.81 -30.24
C SER A 215 -16.69 -16.91 -29.30
N LEU A 216 -16.83 -16.64 -28.00
CA LEU A 216 -15.71 -16.64 -27.05
C LEU A 216 -15.37 -18.06 -26.59
N ASP A 217 -14.09 -18.41 -26.63
CA ASP A 217 -13.59 -19.71 -26.13
C ASP A 217 -13.38 -19.68 -24.62
N SER A 218 -13.03 -18.52 -24.10
CA SER A 218 -12.75 -18.24 -22.70
C SER A 218 -13.12 -16.80 -22.37
N TRP A 219 -13.23 -16.48 -21.09
CA TRP A 219 -13.36 -15.11 -20.62
C TRP A 219 -12.62 -15.00 -19.30
N TYR A 220 -11.92 -13.89 -19.09
CA TYR A 220 -11.17 -13.65 -17.87
C TYR A 220 -11.71 -12.46 -17.10
N CYS A 221 -11.74 -12.54 -15.78
CA CYS A 221 -12.16 -11.42 -14.93
C CYS A 221 -10.97 -10.53 -14.59
N PHE A 222 -10.83 -9.38 -15.26
CA PHE A 222 -9.69 -8.47 -15.01
C PHE A 222 -9.69 -7.92 -13.57
N GLY A 223 -10.84 -7.48 -13.07
CA GLY A 223 -10.98 -6.89 -11.73
C GLY A 223 -10.87 -7.88 -10.56
N CYS A 224 -10.91 -9.19 -10.82
CA CYS A 224 -10.90 -10.22 -9.78
C CYS A 224 -9.52 -10.39 -9.10
N ALA A 225 -8.53 -9.57 -9.45
CA ALA A 225 -7.27 -9.51 -8.74
C ALA A 225 -7.39 -8.84 -7.35
N TRP A 226 -8.37 -7.95 -7.16
CA TRP A 226 -8.54 -7.14 -5.95
C TRP A 226 -9.96 -7.26 -5.40
N PRO A 227 -10.17 -7.03 -4.09
CA PRO A 227 -11.52 -6.88 -3.54
C PRO A 227 -12.19 -5.62 -4.12
N GLN A 228 -13.49 -5.70 -4.37
CA GLN A 228 -14.28 -4.61 -4.94
C GLN A 228 -14.97 -3.76 -3.86
N GLY A 229 -14.47 -3.83 -2.62
CA GLY A 229 -14.99 -3.12 -1.45
C GLY A 229 -14.02 -3.25 -0.28
N ASP A 230 -14.42 -2.69 0.88
CA ASP A 230 -13.67 -2.83 2.13
C ASP A 230 -13.90 -4.20 2.78
N TYR A 231 -13.34 -5.23 2.16
CA TYR A 231 -13.33 -6.59 2.67
C TYR A 231 -12.13 -7.34 2.10
N ASP A 232 -11.70 -8.39 2.80
CA ASP A 232 -10.63 -9.27 2.33
C ASP A 232 -11.05 -9.96 1.03
N LYS A 233 -10.16 -10.00 0.04
CA LYS A 233 -10.42 -10.75 -1.19
C LYS A 233 -10.74 -12.20 -0.86
N ASN A 234 -11.82 -12.74 -1.43
CA ASN A 234 -12.22 -14.13 -1.31
C ASN A 234 -12.43 -14.77 -2.71
N THR A 235 -13.13 -15.91 -2.78
CA THR A 235 -13.41 -16.65 -4.04
C THR A 235 -14.84 -16.50 -4.55
N ASP A 236 -15.65 -15.61 -3.97
CA ASP A 236 -17.09 -15.55 -4.28
C ASP A 236 -17.35 -15.10 -5.72
N ASP A 237 -16.60 -14.11 -6.20
CA ASP A 237 -16.61 -13.68 -7.60
C ASP A 237 -16.15 -14.80 -8.53
N ASP A 238 -15.04 -15.48 -8.21
CA ASP A 238 -14.55 -16.63 -8.99
C ASP A 238 -15.62 -17.73 -9.09
N ASN A 239 -16.23 -18.11 -7.96
CA ASN A 239 -17.27 -19.13 -7.91
C ASN A 239 -18.51 -18.73 -8.71
N TYR A 240 -18.89 -17.44 -8.66
CA TYR A 240 -19.94 -16.90 -9.50
C TYR A 240 -19.61 -17.09 -10.98
N TYR A 241 -18.42 -16.71 -11.44
CA TYR A 241 -18.04 -16.85 -12.85
C TYR A 241 -17.86 -18.31 -13.28
N ILE A 242 -17.29 -19.15 -12.41
CA ILE A 242 -17.18 -20.60 -12.62
C ILE A 242 -18.56 -21.22 -12.81
N SER A 243 -19.58 -20.77 -12.06
CA SER A 243 -20.95 -21.29 -12.22
C SER A 243 -21.56 -21.02 -13.60
N GLN A 244 -21.09 -19.98 -14.29
CA GLN A 244 -21.59 -19.57 -15.61
C GLN A 244 -20.74 -20.11 -16.77
N LEU A 245 -19.43 -20.20 -16.57
CA LEU A 245 -18.43 -20.46 -17.62
C LEU A 245 -17.74 -21.81 -17.49
N GLY A 246 -17.81 -22.46 -16.32
CA GLY A 246 -17.07 -23.67 -16.02
C GLY A 246 -15.56 -23.48 -16.28
N THR A 247 -14.97 -24.38 -17.05
CA THR A 247 -13.54 -24.35 -17.40
C THR A 247 -13.16 -23.24 -18.40
N LYS A 248 -14.13 -22.50 -18.94
CA LYS A 248 -13.87 -21.31 -19.78
C LYS A 248 -13.50 -20.08 -18.96
N TYR A 249 -13.70 -20.13 -17.64
CA TYR A 249 -13.32 -19.07 -16.75
C TYR A 249 -11.79 -19.01 -16.57
N ALA A 250 -11.29 -17.79 -16.64
CA ALA A 250 -9.94 -17.41 -16.27
C ALA A 250 -10.01 -16.22 -15.29
N THR A 251 -8.97 -16.02 -14.50
CA THR A 251 -8.97 -14.97 -13.47
C THR A 251 -7.61 -14.31 -13.38
N THR A 252 -7.56 -13.21 -12.64
CA THR A 252 -6.36 -12.40 -12.48
C THR A 252 -5.83 -12.42 -11.05
N ILE A 253 -4.56 -12.05 -10.93
CA ILE A 253 -3.89 -11.82 -9.66
C ILE A 253 -2.96 -10.61 -9.77
N SER A 254 -2.91 -9.80 -8.72
CA SER A 254 -2.10 -8.60 -8.63
C SER A 254 -1.71 -8.34 -7.18
N PRO A 255 -0.58 -7.67 -6.89
CA PRO A 255 -0.16 -7.47 -5.52
C PRO A 255 -0.75 -6.20 -4.90
N TRP A 256 -0.98 -5.16 -5.71
CA TRP A 256 -1.32 -3.83 -5.22
C TRP A 256 -2.12 -3.04 -6.26
N PHE A 257 -2.94 -2.09 -5.81
CA PHE A 257 -3.60 -1.12 -6.68
C PHE A 257 -3.65 0.24 -6.01
N PHE A 258 -3.02 1.22 -6.64
CA PHE A 258 -3.10 2.60 -6.23
C PHE A 258 -2.83 3.54 -7.42
N THR A 259 -3.63 4.58 -7.53
CA THR A 259 -3.49 5.60 -8.55
C THR A 259 -3.84 6.98 -7.98
N HIS A 260 -3.09 8.00 -8.38
CA HIS A 260 -3.26 9.39 -7.97
C HIS A 260 -3.16 10.32 -9.18
N LEU A 261 -3.92 9.99 -10.22
CA LEU A 261 -4.09 10.79 -11.44
C LEU A 261 -5.29 11.72 -11.30
N SER A 262 -5.32 12.80 -12.08
CA SER A 262 -6.40 13.80 -12.03
C SER A 262 -7.78 13.25 -12.35
N ASP A 263 -7.85 12.24 -13.20
CA ASP A 263 -9.06 11.54 -13.66
C ASP A 263 -9.28 10.20 -12.94
N LYS A 264 -8.31 9.76 -12.13
CA LYS A 264 -8.32 8.48 -11.44
C LYS A 264 -7.50 8.56 -10.15
N ASN A 265 -8.20 8.73 -9.03
CA ASN A 265 -7.55 8.92 -7.73
C ASN A 265 -8.17 8.00 -6.67
N ARG A 266 -7.63 6.79 -6.52
CA ARG A 266 -8.19 5.77 -5.63
C ARG A 266 -7.18 4.70 -5.24
N ILE A 267 -7.45 4.04 -4.12
CA ILE A 267 -6.83 2.77 -3.73
C ILE A 267 -7.88 1.65 -3.73
N LEU A 268 -7.45 0.42 -4.02
CA LEU A 268 -8.22 -0.79 -3.68
C LEU A 268 -7.52 -1.48 -2.51
N ARG A 269 -8.29 -2.14 -1.64
CA ARG A 269 -7.71 -2.83 -0.47
C ARG A 269 -6.73 -3.91 -0.94
N SER A 270 -5.45 -3.61 -0.74
CA SER A 270 -4.32 -4.44 -1.19
C SER A 270 -3.47 -4.96 -0.03
N ASP A 271 -3.92 -4.66 1.20
CA ASP A 271 -3.37 -5.11 2.47
C ASP A 271 -3.66 -6.61 2.72
N ASP A 272 -3.48 -7.08 3.97
CA ASP A 272 -3.88 -8.41 4.41
C ASP A 272 -3.26 -9.55 3.58
N TRP A 273 -1.98 -9.42 3.23
CA TRP A 273 -1.27 -10.40 2.39
C TRP A 273 -2.00 -10.76 1.08
N LEU A 274 -2.67 -9.78 0.43
CA LEU A 274 -3.48 -9.99 -0.77
C LEU A 274 -2.83 -10.96 -1.75
N ILE A 275 -1.58 -10.73 -2.17
CA ILE A 275 -0.91 -11.59 -3.16
C ILE A 275 -0.76 -13.04 -2.69
N ASN A 276 -0.42 -13.28 -1.42
CA ASN A 276 -0.27 -14.63 -0.88
C ASN A 276 -1.64 -15.31 -0.73
N ASN A 277 -2.60 -14.59 -0.15
CA ASN A 277 -3.96 -15.09 0.05
C ASN A 277 -4.63 -15.41 -1.28
N ARG A 278 -4.45 -14.56 -2.29
CA ARG A 278 -5.00 -14.77 -3.62
C ARG A 278 -4.41 -16.02 -4.26
N TRP A 279 -3.09 -16.22 -4.18
CA TRP A 279 -2.49 -17.47 -4.67
C TRP A 279 -3.02 -18.72 -3.95
N ASP A 280 -3.16 -18.68 -2.62
CA ASP A 280 -3.71 -19.78 -1.83
C ASP A 280 -5.16 -20.09 -2.25
N GLN A 281 -5.97 -19.06 -2.50
CA GLN A 281 -7.33 -19.20 -3.02
C GLN A 281 -7.35 -19.84 -4.41
N LEU A 282 -6.51 -19.37 -5.34
CA LEU A 282 -6.43 -19.92 -6.69
C LEU A 282 -5.95 -21.37 -6.68
N MET A 283 -5.14 -21.78 -5.70
CA MET A 283 -4.79 -23.18 -5.50
C MET A 283 -6.01 -24.06 -5.14
N THR A 284 -6.99 -23.53 -4.38
CA THR A 284 -8.25 -24.26 -4.11
C THR A 284 -9.13 -24.41 -5.34
N LEU A 285 -9.03 -23.47 -6.30
CA LEU A 285 -9.79 -23.46 -7.55
C LEU A 285 -9.01 -24.07 -8.73
N ARG A 286 -7.78 -24.55 -8.48
CA ARG A 286 -6.82 -24.96 -9.50
C ARG A 286 -7.39 -25.97 -10.48
N ASP A 287 -8.20 -26.92 -10.01
CA ASP A 287 -8.72 -27.99 -10.87
C ASP A 287 -9.68 -27.46 -11.94
N THR A 288 -10.38 -26.36 -11.66
CA THR A 288 -11.29 -25.68 -12.60
C THR A 288 -10.56 -24.68 -13.49
N LEU A 289 -9.60 -23.95 -12.92
CA LEU A 289 -8.86 -22.91 -13.62
C LEU A 289 -7.84 -23.49 -14.58
N THR A 290 -7.71 -22.88 -15.75
CA THR A 290 -6.61 -23.21 -16.69
C THR A 290 -5.65 -22.06 -16.87
N PHE A 291 -6.19 -20.85 -16.92
CA PHE A 291 -5.44 -19.62 -17.13
C PHE A 291 -5.58 -18.76 -15.88
N VAL A 292 -4.43 -18.31 -15.39
CA VAL A 292 -4.32 -17.22 -14.43
C VAL A 292 -3.43 -16.16 -15.05
N GLU A 293 -3.85 -14.91 -15.02
CA GLU A 293 -3.07 -13.81 -15.56
C GLU A 293 -2.60 -12.88 -14.43
N MET A 294 -1.30 -12.64 -14.39
CA MET A 294 -0.69 -11.69 -13.46
C MET A 294 -0.77 -10.28 -14.05
N VAL A 295 -1.35 -9.36 -13.29
CA VAL A 295 -1.69 -8.00 -13.73
C VAL A 295 -0.96 -7.05 -12.78
N THR A 296 0.10 -6.36 -13.18
CA THR A 296 0.74 -6.26 -14.50
C THR A 296 2.27 -6.32 -14.39
N TRP A 297 2.99 -6.32 -15.51
CA TRP A 297 4.44 -6.20 -15.50
C TRP A 297 4.91 -4.75 -15.28
N ASN A 298 4.24 -3.77 -15.89
CA ASN A 298 4.75 -2.39 -15.98
C ASN A 298 3.65 -1.32 -15.96
N ASP A 299 2.50 -1.58 -15.34
CA ASP A 299 1.49 -0.54 -15.12
C ASP A 299 1.79 0.26 -13.85
N TYR A 300 2.66 1.25 -14.01
CA TYR A 300 3.08 2.14 -12.92
C TYR A 300 1.96 3.07 -12.45
N GLY A 301 1.10 3.51 -13.38
CA GLY A 301 -0.01 4.44 -13.09
C GLY A 301 -1.07 3.86 -12.16
N GLU A 302 -1.17 2.53 -12.10
CA GLU A 302 -2.05 1.80 -11.18
C GLU A 302 -1.31 1.10 -10.04
N SER A 303 0.02 1.25 -9.96
CA SER A 303 0.86 0.59 -8.96
C SER A 303 0.77 -0.95 -8.95
N SER A 304 0.22 -1.56 -10.01
CA SER A 304 -0.03 -3.01 -10.09
C SER A 304 1.15 -3.82 -10.63
N TYR A 305 2.25 -3.14 -10.97
CA TYR A 305 3.41 -3.71 -11.65
C TYR A 305 4.17 -4.73 -10.79
N PHE A 306 4.72 -5.75 -11.46
CA PHE A 306 5.64 -6.76 -10.96
C PHE A 306 7.07 -6.56 -11.46
N GLY A 307 7.25 -5.82 -12.55
CA GLY A 307 8.53 -5.57 -13.20
C GLY A 307 9.31 -4.40 -12.59
N PRO A 308 10.52 -4.15 -13.10
CA PRO A 308 11.30 -2.98 -12.69
C PRO A 308 10.66 -1.69 -13.18
N VAL A 309 10.75 -0.62 -12.40
CA VAL A 309 10.34 0.73 -12.82
C VAL A 309 11.32 1.25 -13.88
N ARG A 310 10.83 1.50 -15.09
CA ARG A 310 11.60 2.03 -16.22
C ARG A 310 11.26 3.49 -16.52
N VAL A 311 11.88 4.05 -17.56
CA VAL A 311 11.77 5.48 -17.90
C VAL A 311 10.43 5.90 -18.50
N ASP A 312 9.73 4.99 -19.19
CA ASP A 312 8.44 5.26 -19.85
C ASP A 312 7.26 5.12 -18.87
N GLN A 313 7.30 5.86 -17.76
CA GLN A 313 6.17 5.95 -16.84
C GLN A 313 5.13 6.94 -17.39
N PRO A 314 3.82 6.70 -17.19
CA PRO A 314 2.81 7.70 -17.50
C PRO A 314 3.12 9.02 -16.78
N ALA A 315 2.92 10.15 -17.46
CA ALA A 315 3.20 11.45 -16.90
C ALA A 315 2.43 11.68 -15.59
N GLY A 316 3.13 12.15 -14.54
CA GLY A 316 2.54 12.38 -13.22
C GLY A 316 2.60 11.19 -12.26
N THR A 317 3.11 10.04 -12.68
CA THR A 317 3.25 8.83 -11.83
C THR A 317 4.46 8.93 -10.88
N THR A 318 4.48 9.94 -10.01
CA THR A 318 5.62 10.16 -9.08
C THR A 318 5.70 9.13 -7.95
N TRP A 319 4.62 8.37 -7.71
CA TRP A 319 4.54 7.39 -6.62
C TRP A 319 5.20 6.04 -6.92
N ALA A 320 5.57 5.75 -8.17
CA ALA A 320 6.30 4.55 -8.52
C ALA A 320 7.84 4.72 -8.33
N ASP A 321 8.32 5.96 -8.32
CA ASP A 321 9.75 6.26 -8.16
C ASP A 321 10.26 5.86 -6.77
N GLY A 322 11.17 4.87 -6.75
CA GLY A 322 11.72 4.33 -5.49
C GLY A 322 10.85 3.28 -4.81
N TYR A 323 9.80 2.79 -5.47
CA TYR A 323 8.90 1.75 -4.97
C TYR A 323 9.05 0.47 -5.81
N PRO A 324 10.09 -0.35 -5.55
CA PRO A 324 10.33 -1.55 -6.33
C PRO A 324 9.32 -2.65 -6.00
N HIS A 325 8.76 -3.31 -7.02
CA HIS A 325 7.81 -4.41 -6.85
C HIS A 325 8.30 -5.77 -7.36
N THR A 326 9.49 -5.85 -7.95
CA THR A 326 10.10 -7.10 -8.47
C THR A 326 10.19 -8.21 -7.43
N ILE A 327 10.29 -7.83 -6.15
CA ILE A 327 10.31 -8.74 -5.02
C ILE A 327 8.99 -9.51 -4.85
N TRP A 328 7.84 -8.91 -5.18
CA TRP A 328 6.57 -9.66 -5.20
C TRP A 328 6.53 -10.70 -6.32
N PHE A 329 7.21 -10.44 -7.44
CA PHE A 329 7.33 -11.43 -8.51
C PHE A 329 8.26 -12.57 -8.11
N ASP A 330 9.38 -12.27 -7.46
CA ASP A 330 10.28 -13.28 -6.87
C ASP A 330 9.52 -14.20 -5.89
N MET A 331 8.71 -13.62 -5.00
CA MET A 331 7.88 -14.38 -4.08
C MET A 331 6.80 -15.21 -4.81
N SER A 332 6.20 -14.65 -5.86
CA SER A 332 5.15 -15.32 -6.64
C SER A 332 5.65 -16.58 -7.36
N ALA A 333 6.94 -16.69 -7.66
CA ALA A 333 7.53 -17.87 -8.31
C ALA A 333 7.21 -19.19 -7.58
N TYR A 334 7.20 -19.17 -6.25
CA TYR A 334 6.79 -20.30 -5.40
C TYR A 334 5.36 -20.77 -5.71
N TYR A 335 4.43 -19.81 -5.80
CA TYR A 335 3.02 -20.07 -6.04
C TYR A 335 2.72 -20.39 -7.50
N ILE A 336 3.42 -19.78 -8.45
CA ILE A 336 3.35 -20.11 -9.88
C ILE A 336 3.72 -21.59 -10.07
N GLN A 337 4.83 -22.03 -9.46
CA GLN A 337 5.21 -23.44 -9.52
C GLN A 337 4.13 -24.33 -8.89
N ALA A 338 3.60 -23.96 -7.72
CA ALA A 338 2.53 -24.70 -7.06
C ALA A 338 1.26 -24.82 -7.92
N PHE A 339 0.83 -23.72 -8.54
CA PHE A 339 -0.33 -23.68 -9.42
C PHE A 339 -0.12 -24.54 -10.67
N LYS A 340 1.10 -24.58 -11.21
CA LYS A 340 1.39 -25.40 -12.39
C LYS A 340 1.45 -26.89 -12.05
N THR A 341 2.11 -27.26 -10.96
CA THR A 341 2.35 -28.67 -10.59
C THR A 341 1.23 -29.28 -9.74
N GLY A 342 0.43 -28.45 -9.06
CA GLY A 342 -0.53 -28.86 -8.03
C GLY A 342 0.10 -29.13 -6.67
N VAL A 343 1.41 -28.88 -6.51
CA VAL A 343 2.15 -29.16 -5.29
C VAL A 343 3.06 -27.98 -4.97
N TYR A 344 2.92 -27.43 -3.76
CA TYR A 344 3.82 -26.41 -3.26
C TYR A 344 5.26 -26.94 -3.20
N PRO A 345 6.24 -26.24 -3.81
CA PRO A 345 7.63 -26.68 -3.77
C PRO A 345 8.19 -26.58 -2.34
N ALA A 346 9.22 -27.37 -2.04
CA ALA A 346 9.91 -27.25 -0.75
C ALA A 346 10.66 -25.91 -0.66
N ILE A 347 10.56 -25.25 0.50
CA ILE A 347 11.33 -24.03 0.76
C ILE A 347 12.75 -24.43 1.17
N THR A 348 13.73 -24.19 0.30
CA THR A 348 15.14 -24.56 0.53
C THR A 348 16.02 -23.37 0.93
N GLN A 349 15.54 -22.15 0.77
CA GLN A 349 16.23 -20.92 1.17
C GLN A 349 15.33 -20.13 2.11
N ASP A 350 15.89 -19.71 3.25
CA ASP A 350 15.19 -18.83 4.18
C ASP A 350 15.14 -17.41 3.62
N VAL A 351 13.94 -16.83 3.53
CA VAL A 351 13.72 -15.47 3.01
C VAL A 351 12.61 -14.78 3.82
N ILE A 352 12.78 -13.49 4.13
CA ILE A 352 11.71 -12.62 4.63
C ILE A 352 11.37 -11.64 3.52
N TYR A 353 10.18 -11.77 2.94
CA TYR A 353 9.58 -10.76 2.07
C TYR A 353 8.76 -9.80 2.93
N TYR A 354 8.83 -8.50 2.68
CA TYR A 354 8.11 -7.50 3.46
C TYR A 354 7.70 -6.30 2.62
N TRP A 355 6.58 -5.67 2.96
CA TRP A 355 6.11 -4.46 2.30
C TRP A 355 5.29 -3.57 3.23
N ALA A 356 5.29 -2.28 2.91
CA ALA A 356 4.54 -1.27 3.66
C ALA A 356 4.32 -0.01 2.83
N ARG A 357 3.22 0.70 3.12
CA ARG A 357 3.04 2.08 2.69
C ARG A 357 4.01 3.02 3.42
N PRO A 358 4.35 4.19 2.85
CA PRO A 358 5.34 5.11 3.42
C PRO A 358 4.78 6.04 4.50
N HIS A 359 3.47 6.12 4.69
CA HIS A 359 2.83 7.01 5.66
C HIS A 359 1.49 6.46 6.17
N PRO A 360 0.94 7.00 7.27
CA PRO A 360 -0.39 6.62 7.74
C PRO A 360 -1.45 6.87 6.68
N HIS A 361 -2.42 5.97 6.57
CA HIS A 361 -3.54 6.15 5.65
C HIS A 361 -4.35 7.45 5.94
N ASP A 362 -4.48 7.80 7.22
CA ASP A 362 -5.09 9.04 7.73
C ASP A 362 -4.23 10.33 7.55
N ALA A 363 -3.04 10.24 6.94
CA ALA A 363 -2.16 11.40 6.82
C ALA A 363 -2.84 12.52 6.01
N ILE A 364 -2.73 13.77 6.47
CA ILE A 364 -3.26 14.94 5.76
C ILE A 364 -2.11 15.63 5.02
N VAL A 365 -2.23 15.75 3.71
CA VAL A 365 -1.25 16.42 2.84
C VAL A 365 -1.87 17.70 2.27
N SER A 366 -1.26 18.84 2.56
CA SER A 366 -1.86 20.15 2.20
C SER A 366 -1.69 20.55 0.74
N ASN A 367 -0.75 19.96 -0.01
CA ASN A 367 -0.31 20.45 -1.32
C ASN A 367 -0.23 19.35 -2.41
N ASP A 368 -1.01 18.28 -2.27
CA ASP A 368 -1.00 17.15 -3.23
C ASP A 368 -2.41 16.76 -3.69
N GLY A 369 -3.26 17.77 -3.93
CA GLY A 369 -4.62 17.56 -4.41
C GLY A 369 -5.53 16.85 -3.39
N ALA A 370 -6.54 16.15 -3.92
CA ALA A 370 -7.52 15.44 -3.11
C ALA A 370 -6.94 14.11 -2.61
N GLN A 371 -7.26 13.74 -1.37
CA GLN A 371 -6.93 12.42 -0.83
C GLN A 371 -7.57 11.33 -1.72
N PRO A 372 -6.86 10.22 -2.02
CA PRO A 372 -7.40 9.15 -2.85
C PRO A 372 -8.68 8.55 -2.28
N ASP A 373 -9.65 8.21 -3.14
CA ASP A 373 -10.83 7.46 -2.71
C ASP A 373 -10.40 6.13 -2.06
N ASN A 374 -11.17 5.68 -1.06
CA ASN A 374 -10.98 4.44 -0.31
C ASN A 374 -9.68 4.37 0.52
N TRP A 375 -9.03 5.50 0.78
CA TRP A 375 -7.82 5.58 1.61
C TRP A 375 -8.00 4.87 2.97
N ASP A 376 -9.21 4.90 3.52
CA ASP A 376 -9.64 4.33 4.79
C ASP A 376 -9.86 2.82 4.77
N TRP A 377 -9.83 2.17 3.61
CA TRP A 377 -9.89 0.71 3.50
C TRP A 377 -8.55 0.03 3.79
N THR A 378 -7.51 0.84 4.01
CA THR A 378 -6.14 0.37 4.17
C THR A 378 -5.70 0.40 5.63
N GLN A 379 -4.78 -0.48 6.00
CA GLN A 379 -4.33 -0.65 7.38
C GLN A 379 -2.83 -0.33 7.54
N ASP A 380 -2.44 0.32 8.62
CA ASP A 380 -1.06 0.78 8.84
C ASP A 380 -0.15 -0.31 9.44
N TYR A 381 0.09 -1.37 8.67
CA TYR A 381 0.98 -2.48 9.04
C TYR A 381 2.18 -2.62 8.09
N LEU A 382 3.30 -3.02 8.67
CA LEU A 382 4.37 -3.70 7.96
C LEU A 382 3.90 -5.14 7.78
N TRP A 383 3.66 -5.51 6.53
CA TRP A 383 3.31 -6.87 6.13
C TRP A 383 4.57 -7.65 5.81
N ALA A 384 4.61 -8.93 6.17
CA ALA A 384 5.70 -9.81 5.82
C ALA A 384 5.26 -11.26 5.56
N ALA A 385 5.93 -11.92 4.63
CA ALA A 385 5.85 -13.36 4.40
C ALA A 385 7.24 -13.97 4.63
N ALA A 386 7.40 -14.71 5.72
CA ALA A 386 8.63 -15.41 6.06
C ALA A 386 8.61 -16.84 5.53
N PHE A 387 9.47 -17.11 4.56
CA PHE A 387 9.71 -18.41 3.97
C PHE A 387 10.77 -19.11 4.82
N CYS A 388 10.36 -20.09 5.61
CA CYS A 388 11.25 -20.82 6.52
C CYS A 388 11.45 -22.24 6.01
N SER A 389 12.71 -22.61 5.74
CA SER A 389 13.09 -23.98 5.33
C SER A 389 13.03 -24.99 6.48
N SER A 390 13.05 -24.51 7.72
CA SER A 390 12.80 -25.27 8.95
C SER A 390 12.33 -24.29 10.04
N THR A 391 11.93 -24.79 11.21
CA THR A 391 11.43 -23.93 12.30
C THR A 391 12.35 -22.73 12.56
N CYS A 392 11.75 -21.54 12.59
CA CYS A 392 12.47 -20.27 12.63
C CYS A 392 11.86 -19.32 13.68
N THR A 393 12.64 -18.35 14.12
CA THR A 393 12.16 -17.19 14.87
C THR A 393 12.40 -15.94 14.01
N VAL A 394 11.37 -15.14 13.78
CA VAL A 394 11.46 -13.92 12.96
C VAL A 394 11.23 -12.71 13.83
N THR A 395 12.06 -11.69 13.70
CA THR A 395 11.82 -10.38 14.32
C THR A 395 11.59 -9.34 13.23
N LEU A 396 10.46 -8.64 13.34
CA LEU A 396 10.16 -7.46 12.53
C LEU A 396 10.31 -6.22 13.40
N THR A 397 10.88 -5.17 12.83
CA THR A 397 11.02 -3.85 13.46
C THR A 397 10.72 -2.78 12.43
N VAL A 398 9.95 -1.76 12.81
CA VAL A 398 9.76 -0.54 12.02
C VAL A 398 9.70 0.64 12.98
N GLY A 399 10.68 1.54 12.88
CA GLY A 399 10.81 2.64 13.84
C GLY A 399 10.86 2.14 15.29
N SER A 400 9.88 2.55 16.11
CA SER A 400 9.75 2.13 17.51
C SER A 400 8.95 0.84 17.73
N SER A 401 8.29 0.32 16.70
CA SER A 401 7.54 -0.94 16.75
C SER A 401 8.49 -2.11 16.54
N THR A 402 8.38 -3.14 17.37
CA THR A 402 9.10 -4.40 17.18
C THR A 402 8.25 -5.58 17.66
N SER A 403 8.36 -6.71 17.00
CA SER A 403 7.73 -7.97 17.43
C SER A 403 8.58 -9.16 17.01
N THR A 404 8.66 -10.15 17.89
CA THR A 404 9.38 -11.41 17.67
C THR A 404 8.39 -12.56 17.64
N PHE A 405 8.34 -13.23 16.50
CA PHE A 405 7.52 -14.40 16.20
C PHE A 405 8.37 -15.64 16.38
N THR A 406 8.17 -16.35 17.49
CA THR A 406 8.93 -17.57 17.81
C THR A 406 8.25 -18.81 17.25
N ASN A 407 9.03 -19.89 17.08
CA ASN A 407 8.54 -21.22 16.70
C ASN A 407 7.68 -21.23 15.42
N GLN A 408 7.99 -20.37 14.46
CA GLN A 408 7.31 -20.37 13.16
C GLN A 408 7.67 -21.67 12.42
N PRO A 409 6.70 -22.46 11.94
CA PRO A 409 6.96 -23.73 11.27
C PRO A 409 7.71 -23.54 9.94
N ALA A 410 8.24 -24.65 9.42
CA ALA A 410 8.68 -24.70 8.04
C ALA A 410 7.51 -24.39 7.09
N GLY A 411 7.73 -23.60 6.05
CA GLY A 411 6.68 -23.11 5.16
C GLY A 411 6.63 -21.59 5.07
N VAL A 412 5.53 -21.08 4.51
CA VAL A 412 5.25 -19.65 4.42
C VAL A 412 4.51 -19.20 5.67
N ASN A 413 5.07 -18.22 6.38
CA ASN A 413 4.49 -17.66 7.60
C ASN A 413 4.12 -16.19 7.34
N LYS A 414 2.83 -15.85 7.49
CA LYS A 414 2.28 -14.50 7.29
C LYS A 414 2.37 -13.73 8.61
N LEU A 415 3.19 -12.67 8.64
CA LEU A 415 3.56 -11.90 9.83
C LEU A 415 3.27 -10.41 9.62
N GLN A 416 2.82 -9.71 10.66
CA GLN A 416 2.53 -8.28 10.57
C GLN A 416 3.00 -7.52 11.80
N LEU A 417 3.28 -6.23 11.66
CA LEU A 417 3.70 -5.35 12.74
C LEU A 417 3.12 -3.95 12.52
N PRO A 418 2.48 -3.30 13.51
CA PRO A 418 1.99 -1.93 13.36
C PRO A 418 3.11 -0.98 12.95
N LEU A 419 2.87 -0.15 11.92
CA LEU A 419 3.84 0.81 11.45
C LEU A 419 4.13 1.89 12.50
N ALA A 420 5.40 2.28 12.61
CA ALA A 420 5.85 3.40 13.43
C ALA A 420 6.98 4.14 12.73
N ALA A 421 7.08 5.44 12.98
CA ALA A 421 7.99 6.32 12.27
C ALA A 421 9.44 5.81 12.29
N GLY A 422 10.02 5.59 11.11
CA GLY A 422 11.40 5.10 10.97
C GLY A 422 11.57 4.01 9.92
N LYS A 423 12.73 3.35 9.97
CA LYS A 423 13.16 2.34 8.98
C LYS A 423 12.64 0.95 9.35
N ILE A 424 12.46 0.11 8.34
CA ILE A 424 12.22 -1.32 8.52
C ILE A 424 13.53 -2.03 8.85
N SER A 425 13.50 -2.96 9.80
CA SER A 425 14.56 -3.96 9.99
C SER A 425 13.92 -5.33 10.20
N VAL A 426 14.51 -6.35 9.60
CA VAL A 426 14.06 -7.74 9.70
C VAL A 426 15.20 -8.64 10.09
N SER A 427 14.93 -9.64 10.93
CA SER A 427 15.88 -10.68 11.27
C SER A 427 15.22 -12.06 11.36
N MET A 428 16.01 -13.09 11.12
CA MET A 428 15.62 -14.48 11.32
C MET A 428 16.70 -15.20 12.12
N VAL A 429 16.28 -15.92 13.14
CA VAL A 429 17.11 -16.77 13.99
C VAL A 429 16.66 -18.22 13.84
N LYS A 430 17.60 -19.12 13.60
CA LYS A 430 17.37 -20.57 13.54
C LYS A 430 18.40 -21.26 14.42
N ASN A 431 17.95 -22.18 15.27
CA ASN A 431 18.82 -22.90 16.22
C ASN A 431 19.74 -21.96 17.03
N GLY A 432 19.22 -20.81 17.45
CA GLY A 432 19.97 -19.79 18.20
C GLY A 432 20.97 -18.96 17.37
N LYS A 433 21.07 -19.16 16.05
CA LYS A 433 21.94 -18.38 15.15
C LYS A 433 21.13 -17.44 14.27
N THR A 434 21.52 -16.18 14.22
CA THR A 434 20.97 -15.22 13.26
C THR A 434 21.41 -15.59 11.84
N VAL A 435 20.46 -15.92 10.98
CA VAL A 435 20.69 -16.28 9.57
C VAL A 435 20.29 -15.15 8.61
N ILE A 436 19.41 -14.25 9.05
CA ILE A 436 19.03 -13.03 8.32
C ILE A 436 19.12 -11.85 9.28
N SER A 437 19.71 -10.74 8.83
CA SER A 437 19.70 -9.46 9.52
C SER A 437 19.83 -8.33 8.49
N LYS A 438 18.76 -7.57 8.27
CA LYS A 438 18.73 -6.46 7.31
C LYS A 438 18.01 -5.25 7.89
N THR A 439 18.59 -4.07 7.73
CA THR A 439 17.91 -2.79 7.89
C THR A 439 17.71 -2.19 6.51
N GLU A 440 16.47 -1.86 6.17
CA GLU A 440 16.14 -1.31 4.87
C GLU A 440 16.59 0.16 4.78
N THR A 441 17.30 0.48 3.70
CA THR A 441 17.82 1.83 3.47
C THR A 441 16.96 2.63 2.52
N GLY A 442 16.21 1.97 1.63
CA GLY A 442 15.34 2.60 0.64
C GLY A 442 13.96 3.02 1.16
N TYR A 443 13.64 2.74 2.41
CA TYR A 443 12.33 2.99 3.00
C TYR A 443 12.41 3.76 4.31
N THR A 444 11.45 4.64 4.56
CA THR A 444 11.18 5.22 5.87
C THR A 444 9.70 5.52 5.98
N TYR A 445 9.07 5.04 7.05
CA TYR A 445 7.70 5.41 7.40
C TYR A 445 7.69 6.81 8.00
N VAL A 446 6.98 7.76 7.39
CA VAL A 446 6.88 9.15 7.80
C VAL A 446 5.45 9.49 8.20
N LEU A 447 5.27 10.19 9.32
CA LEU A 447 3.93 10.54 9.80
C LEU A 447 3.33 11.76 9.10
N GLN A 448 4.16 12.54 8.42
CA GLN A 448 3.79 13.79 7.75
C GLN A 448 4.37 13.77 6.34
N PRO A 449 3.72 13.05 5.41
CA PRO A 449 4.16 12.96 4.03
C PRO A 449 3.92 14.29 3.29
N THR A 450 4.66 14.51 2.20
CA THR A 450 4.45 15.64 1.29
C THR A 450 3.57 15.30 0.09
N LEU A 451 3.32 14.00 -0.13
CA LEU A 451 2.51 13.46 -1.22
C LEU A 451 1.62 12.33 -0.68
N TYR A 452 0.41 12.18 -1.21
CA TYR A 452 -0.41 11.00 -1.01
C TYR A 452 0.17 9.86 -1.83
N ASN A 453 1.13 9.12 -1.26
CA ASN A 453 1.69 7.95 -1.89
C ASN A 453 1.23 6.69 -1.14
N PHE A 454 0.17 6.08 -1.66
CA PHE A 454 -0.34 4.80 -1.18
C PHE A 454 0.24 3.60 -1.93
N ASN A 455 1.27 3.81 -2.76
CA ASN A 455 2.06 2.71 -3.30
C ASN A 455 2.84 2.03 -2.16
N ALA A 456 3.22 0.77 -2.37
CA ALA A 456 3.89 -0.02 -1.34
C ALA A 456 5.36 -0.23 -1.67
N PHE A 457 6.23 0.07 -0.71
CA PHE A 457 7.62 -0.31 -0.83
C PHE A 457 7.72 -1.81 -0.56
N VAL A 458 8.46 -2.55 -1.40
CA VAL A 458 8.65 -4.00 -1.23
C VAL A 458 10.13 -4.31 -1.08
N GLY A 459 10.46 -5.08 -0.06
CA GLY A 459 11.82 -5.53 0.20
C GLY A 459 11.89 -7.01 0.53
N ALA A 460 13.09 -7.57 0.40
CA ALA A 460 13.39 -8.92 0.85
C ALA A 460 14.74 -8.98 1.56
N ALA A 461 14.89 -9.99 2.42
CA ALA A 461 16.16 -10.38 3.02
C ALA A 461 16.27 -11.90 3.00
N SER A 462 17.33 -12.43 2.39
CA SER A 462 17.57 -13.86 2.27
C SER A 462 18.75 -14.29 3.13
N ALA A 463 18.72 -15.51 3.65
CA ALA A 463 19.85 -16.03 4.42
C ALA A 463 21.10 -16.14 3.52
N THR A 464 22.23 -15.64 4.02
CA THR A 464 23.53 -15.82 3.36
C THR A 464 24.02 -17.25 3.62
N GLY A 465 23.99 -18.09 2.59
CA GLY A 465 24.47 -19.46 2.70
C GLY A 465 25.98 -19.52 2.92
N SER A 466 26.40 -20.30 3.92
CA SER A 466 27.64 -21.09 3.81
C SER A 466 27.39 -22.18 2.73
N PRO A 467 28.39 -22.59 1.93
CA PRO A 467 28.17 -23.28 0.67
C PRO A 467 27.67 -24.71 0.89
N THR A 468 26.45 -25.00 0.43
CA THR A 468 26.01 -26.38 0.21
C THR A 468 26.67 -26.92 -1.06
N THR A 469 27.48 -27.95 -0.87
CA THR A 469 28.15 -28.75 -1.89
C THR A 469 27.08 -29.36 -2.81
N VAL A 470 26.99 -28.87 -4.04
CA VAL A 470 26.18 -29.51 -5.08
C VAL A 470 27.02 -30.64 -5.66
N THR A 471 26.62 -31.88 -5.38
CA THR A 471 27.13 -33.07 -6.05
C THR A 471 26.58 -33.08 -7.48
N THR A 472 27.41 -32.66 -8.44
CA THR A 472 27.06 -32.68 -9.86
C THR A 472 27.04 -34.12 -10.37
N ALA A 473 25.86 -34.61 -10.75
CA ALA A 473 25.71 -35.83 -11.52
C ALA A 473 26.27 -35.61 -12.94
N THR A 474 27.16 -36.51 -13.35
CA THR A 474 27.82 -36.50 -14.66
C THR A 474 26.86 -36.95 -15.76
N THR A 475 26.61 -36.08 -16.73
CA THR A 475 26.20 -36.50 -18.09
C THR A 475 27.14 -35.88 -19.10
N THR A 476 27.91 -36.77 -19.73
CA THR A 476 28.91 -36.52 -20.76
C THR A 476 28.24 -36.03 -22.05
N ALA A 477 28.62 -34.83 -22.51
CA ALA A 477 28.42 -34.43 -23.90
C ALA A 477 29.70 -33.71 -24.38
N THR A 478 30.32 -34.33 -25.38
CA THR A 478 31.56 -33.90 -26.03
C THR A 478 31.24 -32.89 -27.12
N THR A 479 31.83 -31.69 -27.07
CA THR A 479 32.18 -30.90 -28.28
C THR A 479 33.26 -29.85 -27.98
N THR A 480 34.41 -30.07 -28.62
CA THR A 480 35.35 -29.14 -29.27
C THR A 480 35.55 -27.73 -28.71
N ALA A 481 36.77 -27.49 -28.20
CA ALA A 481 37.27 -26.22 -27.70
C ALA A 481 37.63 -25.25 -28.82
N THR A 482 37.12 -24.02 -28.72
CA THR A 482 37.69 -22.83 -29.34
C THR A 482 37.98 -21.82 -28.22
N THR A 483 39.24 -21.41 -28.12
CA THR A 483 39.77 -20.55 -27.06
C THR A 483 39.19 -19.14 -27.18
N ALA A 484 38.23 -18.78 -26.33
CA ALA A 484 37.76 -17.42 -26.15
C ALA A 484 38.38 -16.82 -24.87
N THR A 485 39.17 -15.77 -25.03
CA THR A 485 39.71 -14.95 -23.94
C THR A 485 38.54 -14.33 -23.18
N SER A 486 38.40 -14.67 -21.90
CA SER A 486 37.34 -14.18 -21.02
C SER A 486 37.44 -12.67 -20.83
N THR A 487 36.47 -11.92 -21.37
CA THR A 487 36.25 -10.51 -21.03
C THR A 487 35.74 -10.42 -19.59
N PRO A 488 36.37 -9.65 -18.69
CA PRO A 488 35.95 -9.59 -17.29
C PRO A 488 34.62 -8.86 -17.16
N THR A 489 33.61 -9.54 -16.62
CA THR A 489 32.24 -9.02 -16.41
C THR A 489 32.14 -8.11 -15.18
N SER A 490 33.07 -8.22 -14.23
CA SER A 490 33.20 -7.31 -13.08
C SER A 490 34.57 -7.48 -12.42
N THR A 491 35.09 -6.41 -11.80
CA THR A 491 36.37 -6.43 -11.06
C THR A 491 36.21 -5.73 -9.72
N SER A 492 36.72 -6.32 -8.64
CA SER A 492 36.71 -5.71 -7.31
C SER A 492 38.02 -4.99 -7.02
N VAL A 493 37.96 -3.71 -6.68
CA VAL A 493 39.14 -2.90 -6.32
C VAL A 493 38.87 -2.15 -5.03
N ALA A 494 39.79 -2.27 -4.07
CA ALA A 494 39.73 -1.62 -2.76
C ALA A 494 38.40 -1.83 -1.99
N GLY A 495 37.75 -2.99 -2.15
CA GLY A 495 36.46 -3.29 -1.48
C GLY A 495 35.23 -2.69 -2.16
N THR A 496 35.37 -2.19 -3.39
CA THR A 496 34.26 -1.76 -4.25
C THR A 496 34.20 -2.66 -5.48
N THR A 497 33.01 -3.19 -5.77
CA THR A 497 32.76 -3.94 -7.01
C THR A 497 32.51 -2.96 -8.15
N TRP A 498 33.28 -3.07 -9.22
CA TRP A 498 33.13 -2.27 -10.44
C TRP A 498 32.62 -3.15 -11.58
N ASN A 499 31.47 -2.77 -12.13
CA ASN A 499 30.88 -3.41 -13.30
C ASN A 499 31.47 -2.80 -14.56
N TYR A 500 31.98 -3.64 -15.47
CA TYR A 500 32.42 -3.16 -16.78
C TYR A 500 31.19 -2.89 -17.66
N LEU A 501 31.02 -1.64 -18.10
CA LEU A 501 29.88 -1.20 -18.91
C LEU A 501 30.14 -1.34 -20.40
N GLY A 502 31.40 -1.34 -20.84
CA GLY A 502 31.78 -1.52 -22.24
C GLY A 502 32.71 -0.45 -22.79
N CYS A 503 32.92 -0.51 -24.10
CA CYS A 503 33.67 0.47 -24.88
C CYS A 503 32.74 1.57 -25.39
N TYR A 504 33.11 2.84 -25.25
CA TYR A 504 32.30 3.99 -25.69
C TYR A 504 33.12 4.97 -26.52
N PRO A 505 32.50 5.72 -27.46
CA PRO A 505 33.15 6.81 -28.17
C PRO A 505 33.55 7.92 -27.18
N ASP A 506 34.77 8.42 -27.24
CA ASP A 506 35.20 9.55 -26.41
C ASP A 506 36.04 10.50 -27.27
N SER A 507 35.61 11.75 -27.46
CA SER A 507 36.38 12.72 -28.25
C SER A 507 36.61 13.99 -27.46
N SER A 508 37.65 14.74 -27.84
CA SER A 508 37.93 16.05 -27.23
C SER A 508 36.78 17.06 -27.38
N SER A 509 35.90 16.88 -28.36
CA SER A 509 34.70 17.69 -28.56
C SER A 509 33.43 17.14 -27.89
N ALA A 510 33.42 15.88 -27.48
CA ALA A 510 32.29 15.21 -26.85
C ALA A 510 32.78 14.11 -25.90
N ARG A 511 33.04 14.50 -24.64
CA ARG A 511 33.55 13.59 -23.61
C ARG A 511 32.42 12.78 -22.97
N THR A 512 32.59 11.47 -22.97
CA THR A 512 31.71 10.48 -22.32
C THR A 512 31.68 10.67 -20.81
N LEU A 513 32.82 11.04 -20.20
CA LEU A 513 32.93 11.46 -18.80
C LEU A 513 33.41 12.90 -18.74
N SER A 514 32.49 13.87 -18.59
CA SER A 514 32.77 15.30 -18.78
C SER A 514 32.70 16.18 -17.51
N ASN A 515 32.43 15.60 -16.33
CA ASN A 515 32.20 16.35 -15.08
C ASN A 515 32.86 15.70 -13.85
N GLY A 516 34.15 15.36 -13.96
CA GLY A 516 34.95 14.91 -12.83
C GLY A 516 36.45 15.07 -13.08
N ILE A 517 37.29 14.25 -12.45
CA ILE A 517 38.75 14.38 -12.52
C ILE A 517 39.31 13.55 -13.68
N SER A 518 40.30 14.07 -14.40
CA SER A 518 41.11 13.29 -15.33
C SER A 518 42.60 13.38 -15.00
N THR A 519 43.33 12.28 -15.20
CA THR A 519 44.79 12.19 -15.00
C THR A 519 45.41 11.35 -16.12
N SER A 520 46.67 11.64 -16.46
CA SER A 520 47.43 10.89 -17.47
C SER A 520 48.80 10.55 -16.92
N THR A 521 49.13 9.26 -16.85
CA THR A 521 50.42 8.78 -16.32
C THR A 521 50.89 7.53 -17.08
N SER A 522 52.20 7.33 -17.17
CA SER A 522 52.80 6.15 -17.82
C SER A 522 52.63 4.86 -17.01
N THR A 523 52.02 4.92 -15.83
CA THR A 523 51.75 3.78 -14.96
C THR A 523 50.25 3.51 -14.81
N ASN A 524 49.42 4.11 -15.67
CA ASN A 524 47.97 3.97 -15.59
C ASN A 524 47.49 2.58 -16.04
N GLY A 525 46.55 2.02 -15.29
CA GLY A 525 45.89 0.75 -15.57
C GLY A 525 44.48 0.73 -15.04
N VAL A 526 43.69 -0.28 -15.44
CA VAL A 526 42.29 -0.44 -15.01
C VAL A 526 42.17 -0.33 -13.49
N SER A 527 42.87 -1.17 -12.72
CA SER A 527 42.79 -1.16 -11.25
C SER A 527 43.22 0.16 -10.61
N THR A 528 44.24 0.82 -11.19
CA THR A 528 44.73 2.11 -10.70
C THR A 528 43.67 3.19 -10.92
N CYS A 529 43.06 3.23 -12.11
CA CYS A 529 42.03 4.20 -12.42
C CYS A 529 40.76 4.01 -11.57
N LEU A 530 40.32 2.76 -11.38
CA LEU A 530 39.19 2.44 -10.49
C LEU A 530 39.45 2.91 -9.05
N THR A 531 40.68 2.73 -8.54
CA THR A 531 41.09 3.21 -7.20
C THR A 531 41.08 4.73 -7.13
N THR A 532 41.61 5.41 -8.14
CA THR A 532 41.65 6.88 -8.22
C THR A 532 40.24 7.47 -8.21
N CYS A 533 39.35 6.97 -9.06
CA CYS A 533 37.97 7.46 -9.13
C CYS A 533 37.19 7.16 -7.86
N LYS A 534 37.42 5.98 -7.26
CA LYS A 534 36.86 5.65 -5.94
C LYS A 534 37.28 6.68 -4.89
N ASN A 535 38.57 6.91 -4.72
CA ASN A 535 39.10 7.77 -3.67
C ASN A 535 38.66 9.23 -3.85
N ALA A 536 38.40 9.64 -5.09
CA ALA A 536 37.85 10.94 -5.43
C ALA A 536 36.31 11.02 -5.32
N GLY A 537 35.63 9.94 -4.93
CA GLY A 537 34.17 9.92 -4.71
C GLY A 537 33.32 9.77 -5.97
N TYR A 538 33.92 9.39 -7.10
CA TYR A 538 33.22 9.24 -8.38
C TYR A 538 32.75 7.81 -8.60
N VAL A 539 31.52 7.66 -9.11
CA VAL A 539 30.87 6.36 -9.36
C VAL A 539 31.15 5.79 -10.76
N TYR A 540 31.65 6.61 -11.68
CA TYR A 540 32.14 6.18 -13.00
C TYR A 540 33.65 6.37 -13.11
N ALA A 541 34.29 5.38 -13.73
CA ALA A 541 35.70 5.39 -14.07
C ALA A 541 35.88 4.95 -15.53
N GLY A 542 36.74 5.64 -16.26
CA GLY A 542 37.02 5.40 -17.66
C GLY A 542 38.52 5.37 -17.94
N VAL A 543 38.99 4.38 -18.70
CA VAL A 543 40.39 4.32 -19.13
C VAL A 543 40.49 4.49 -20.65
N GLU A 544 41.35 5.41 -21.07
CA GLU A 544 41.53 5.80 -22.48
C GLU A 544 43.02 5.89 -22.85
N TYR A 545 43.32 5.68 -24.14
CA TYR A 545 44.62 5.91 -24.77
C TYR A 545 45.84 5.29 -24.07
N GLY A 546 45.65 4.17 -23.36
CA GLY A 546 46.71 3.46 -22.65
C GLY A 546 47.22 4.12 -21.36
N VAL A 547 47.11 5.45 -21.24
CA VAL A 547 47.71 6.26 -20.16
C VAL A 547 46.70 7.10 -19.37
N GLU A 548 45.48 7.27 -19.88
CA GLU A 548 44.52 8.22 -19.33
C GLU A 548 43.47 7.55 -18.43
N CYS A 549 43.12 8.24 -17.36
CA CYS A 549 42.07 7.87 -16.42
C CYS A 549 41.09 9.05 -16.27
N TRP A 550 39.81 8.77 -16.43
CA TRP A 550 38.70 9.72 -16.38
C TRP A 550 37.70 9.28 -15.32
N CYS A 551 37.30 10.18 -14.43
CA CYS A 551 36.34 9.94 -13.37
C CYS A 551 35.16 10.87 -13.51
N ALA A 552 33.93 10.40 -13.24
CA ALA A 552 32.77 11.30 -13.18
C ALA A 552 31.65 10.75 -12.29
N SER A 553 30.76 11.64 -11.83
CA SER A 553 29.56 11.25 -11.07
C SER A 553 28.40 10.90 -11.99
N LYS A 554 28.50 11.26 -13.27
CA LYS A 554 27.51 11.03 -14.32
C LYS A 554 28.24 10.72 -15.63
N MET A 555 27.63 9.87 -16.45
CA MET A 555 28.10 9.54 -17.79
C MET A 555 27.16 10.17 -18.83
N ALA A 556 27.71 10.67 -19.94
CA ALA A 556 26.90 11.18 -21.05
C ALA A 556 26.09 10.05 -21.71
N ALA A 557 24.89 10.36 -22.22
CA ALA A 557 24.06 9.39 -22.93
C ALA A 557 24.64 9.16 -24.34
N VAL A 558 25.52 8.17 -24.48
CA VAL A 558 26.16 7.77 -25.74
C VAL A 558 26.03 6.25 -25.95
N THR A 559 25.93 5.84 -27.22
CA THR A 559 25.82 4.41 -27.58
C THR A 559 27.18 3.73 -27.47
N ALA A 560 27.22 2.49 -26.97
CA ALA A 560 28.44 1.71 -26.88
C ALA A 560 29.05 1.43 -28.27
N ALA A 561 30.37 1.52 -28.37
CA ALA A 561 31.15 1.12 -29.53
C ALA A 561 31.45 -0.39 -29.50
N ALA A 562 32.00 -0.92 -30.60
CA ALA A 562 32.44 -2.31 -30.64
C ALA A 562 33.52 -2.56 -29.58
N ALA A 563 33.40 -3.63 -28.80
CA ALA A 563 34.35 -3.93 -27.71
C ALA A 563 35.81 -4.04 -28.20
N GLY A 564 36.01 -4.47 -29.46
CA GLY A 564 37.31 -4.55 -30.11
C GLY A 564 37.96 -3.19 -30.44
N ASP A 565 37.22 -2.08 -30.38
CA ASP A 565 37.75 -0.73 -30.58
C ASP A 565 38.52 -0.23 -29.34
N CYS A 566 38.23 -0.79 -28.16
CA CYS A 566 38.94 -0.52 -26.91
C CYS A 566 40.00 -1.60 -26.64
N ASN A 567 40.96 -1.72 -27.55
CA ASN A 567 41.99 -2.77 -27.57
C ASN A 567 43.40 -2.28 -27.21
N MET A 568 43.58 -1.02 -26.83
CA MET A 568 44.87 -0.47 -26.47
C MET A 568 45.30 -0.99 -25.09
N ALA A 569 46.50 -1.56 -24.99
CA ALA A 569 47.02 -2.04 -23.72
C ALA A 569 47.25 -0.89 -22.72
N CYS A 570 46.95 -1.13 -21.44
CA CYS A 570 47.31 -0.20 -20.37
C CYS A 570 48.83 -0.08 -20.22
N SER A 571 49.32 1.15 -20.01
CA SER A 571 50.73 1.49 -19.81
C SER A 571 51.29 0.98 -18.47
N GLY A 572 50.45 0.87 -17.44
CA GLY A 572 50.78 0.21 -16.17
C GLY A 572 49.75 -0.86 -15.79
N GLY A 573 50.17 -2.12 -15.76
CA GLY A 573 49.33 -3.25 -15.33
C GLY A 573 48.78 -4.10 -16.48
N THR A 574 47.75 -4.91 -16.19
CA THR A 574 47.12 -5.82 -17.16
C THR A 574 45.74 -5.30 -17.57
N GLY A 575 45.34 -5.51 -18.84
CA GLY A 575 44.04 -5.12 -19.38
C GLY A 575 44.11 -4.06 -20.49
N ASN A 576 42.93 -3.70 -21.02
CA ASN A 576 42.78 -2.73 -22.11
C ASN A 576 42.31 -1.36 -21.57
N CYS A 577 43.05 -0.31 -21.92
CA CYS A 577 42.81 1.07 -21.55
C CYS A 577 42.31 1.89 -22.76
N GLY A 578 41.16 1.50 -23.30
CA GLY A 578 40.49 2.21 -24.39
C GLY A 578 41.16 2.05 -25.75
N GLY A 579 41.12 3.10 -26.57
CA GLY A 579 41.65 3.18 -27.94
C GLY A 579 41.66 4.63 -28.44
N GLY A 580 41.92 4.85 -29.74
CA GLY A 580 41.84 6.20 -30.31
C GLY A 580 40.40 6.71 -30.35
N ASN A 581 40.08 7.74 -29.56
CA ASN A 581 38.71 8.24 -29.32
C ASN A 581 37.74 7.18 -28.74
N ARG A 582 38.24 6.34 -27.84
CA ARG A 582 37.52 5.18 -27.32
C ARG A 582 37.88 4.96 -25.86
N ILE A 583 36.87 4.92 -25.00
CA ILE A 583 37.04 4.78 -23.56
C ILE A 583 36.36 3.51 -23.04
N ASN A 584 37.06 2.73 -22.22
CA ASN A 584 36.46 1.61 -21.49
C ASN A 584 35.85 2.12 -20.18
N ILE A 585 34.55 1.94 -19.99
CA ILE A 585 33.81 2.48 -18.84
C ILE A 585 33.50 1.40 -17.81
N TYR A 586 33.64 1.78 -16.53
CA TYR A 586 33.31 0.99 -15.37
C TYR A 586 32.41 1.80 -14.42
N PHE A 587 31.45 1.12 -13.79
CA PHE A 587 30.53 1.70 -12.83
C PHE A 587 30.60 0.98 -11.49
N ALA A 588 30.72 1.73 -10.40
CA ALA A 588 30.76 1.17 -9.06
C ALA A 588 29.37 0.64 -8.66
N ALA A 589 29.25 -0.69 -8.47
CA ALA A 589 28.11 -1.32 -7.83
C ALA A 589 28.13 -0.96 -6.33
N THR A 590 27.56 0.21 -6.01
CA THR A 590 27.24 0.72 -4.66
C THR A 590 28.15 0.22 -3.53
N GLY A 591 29.36 0.78 -3.51
CA GLY A 591 30.33 0.63 -2.43
C GLY A 591 31.30 1.79 -2.39
N LEU A 592 30.81 3.03 -2.21
CA LEU A 592 31.64 4.19 -1.86
C LEU A 592 31.39 4.55 -0.40
N ALA A 593 31.93 3.73 0.50
CA ALA A 593 32.31 4.22 1.81
C ALA A 593 33.54 5.11 1.62
N THR A 594 33.37 6.41 1.84
CA THR A 594 34.44 7.39 1.86
C THR A 594 35.27 7.18 3.13
N THR A 595 36.35 6.42 3.02
CA THR A 595 37.36 6.34 4.09
C THR A 595 38.37 7.47 3.88
N THR A 596 38.17 8.59 4.57
CA THR A 596 39.19 9.63 4.68
C THR A 596 39.77 9.58 6.10
N THR A 597 41.03 9.16 6.21
CA THR A 597 41.89 9.42 7.38
C THR A 597 42.79 10.57 6.92
N THR A 598 42.79 11.79 7.46
CA THR A 598 43.31 12.28 8.76
C THR A 598 42.98 13.79 8.70
N THR A 599 42.34 14.45 9.66
CA THR A 599 42.86 14.92 10.95
C THR A 599 41.67 15.42 11.78
N THR A 600 41.72 15.19 13.09
CA THR A 600 40.65 15.43 14.06
C THR A 600 40.28 16.90 14.23
N THR A 601 39.09 17.27 13.78
CA THR A 601 38.27 18.34 14.40
C THR A 601 36.80 18.01 14.20
N SER A 602 36.13 17.66 15.30
CA SER A 602 34.72 17.28 15.35
C SER A 602 33.82 18.51 15.13
N THR A 603 33.24 18.64 13.94
CA THR A 603 32.19 19.65 13.70
C THR A 603 30.86 19.09 14.21
N ALA A 604 30.40 19.59 15.35
CA ALA A 604 29.15 19.16 15.99
C ALA A 604 27.94 19.56 15.16
N THR A 605 27.13 18.59 14.71
CA THR A 605 25.80 18.87 14.14
C THR A 605 24.83 19.24 15.27
N PRO A 606 24.01 20.30 15.14
CA PRO A 606 23.01 20.67 16.15
C PRO A 606 22.05 19.50 16.37
N THR A 607 21.87 19.11 17.63
CA THR A 607 20.99 18.01 18.04
C THR A 607 20.08 18.48 19.16
N SER A 608 18.92 17.84 19.31
CA SER A 608 18.06 18.06 20.46
C SER A 608 18.80 17.65 21.73
N THR A 609 18.79 18.50 22.75
CA THR A 609 19.57 18.31 23.99
C THR A 609 18.71 18.53 25.22
N SER A 610 19.22 18.21 26.39
CA SER A 610 18.53 18.43 27.66
C SER A 610 19.38 19.28 28.60
N VAL A 611 18.79 20.34 29.14
CA VAL A 611 19.47 21.26 30.05
C VAL A 611 18.62 21.45 31.29
N GLY A 612 19.17 21.07 32.44
CA GLY A 612 18.50 21.17 33.74
C GLY A 612 17.17 20.41 33.81
N GLY A 613 17.05 19.24 33.19
CA GLY A 613 15.82 18.43 33.22
C GLY A 613 14.72 18.87 32.26
N VAL A 614 14.95 19.89 31.43
CA VAL A 614 14.06 20.26 30.32
C VAL A 614 14.66 19.76 29.02
N ALA A 615 13.87 18.99 28.24
CA ALA A 615 14.24 18.54 26.91
C ALA A 615 13.98 19.66 25.89
N TRP A 616 15.04 20.11 25.24
CA TRP A 616 15.05 21.15 24.22
C TRP A 616 15.17 20.51 22.83
N LYS A 617 14.07 20.53 22.09
CA LYS A 617 13.99 20.03 20.71
C LYS A 617 14.59 21.05 19.76
N TYR A 618 15.60 20.66 18.99
CA TYR A 618 16.10 21.47 17.89
C TYR A 618 15.05 21.55 16.78
N LEU A 619 14.69 22.75 16.35
CA LEU A 619 13.66 23.00 15.34
C LEU A 619 14.25 23.27 13.95
N GLY A 620 15.49 23.78 13.88
CA GLY A 620 16.17 24.03 12.61
C GLY A 620 17.01 25.30 12.58
N CYS A 621 17.54 25.57 11.39
CA CYS A 621 18.18 26.84 11.03
C CYS A 621 17.11 27.76 10.41
N TYR A 622 16.95 28.97 10.93
CA TYR A 622 15.94 29.93 10.44
C TYR A 622 16.61 31.20 9.95
N ALA A 623 15.98 31.88 8.98
CA ALA A 623 16.40 33.22 8.58
C ALA A 623 16.16 34.20 9.73
N ASP A 624 17.19 34.93 10.15
CA ASP A 624 17.06 35.96 11.19
C ASP A 624 17.71 37.24 10.70
N SER A 625 17.00 38.37 10.74
CA SER A 625 17.54 39.65 10.29
C SER A 625 17.14 40.78 11.23
N THR A 626 17.89 41.88 11.18
CA THR A 626 17.62 43.06 11.99
C THR A 626 16.27 43.71 11.70
N THR A 627 15.67 43.44 10.53
CA THR A 627 14.35 43.95 10.13
C THR A 627 13.22 42.93 10.32
N ALA A 628 13.54 41.64 10.51
CA ALA A 628 12.58 40.57 10.72
C ALA A 628 13.17 39.50 11.65
N ARG A 629 13.01 39.70 12.96
CA ARG A 629 13.55 38.79 13.98
C ARG A 629 12.68 37.55 14.18
N THR A 630 13.30 36.37 14.15
CA THR A 630 12.66 35.06 14.35
C THR A 630 12.15 34.90 15.78
N LEU A 631 12.96 35.29 16.77
CA LEU A 631 12.56 35.39 18.17
C LEU A 631 12.52 36.87 18.56
N ASN A 632 11.33 37.38 18.84
CA ASN A 632 11.10 38.75 19.32
C ASN A 632 10.39 38.73 20.69
N ASN A 633 10.37 39.88 21.37
CA ASN A 633 9.61 40.08 22.61
C ASN A 633 10.02 39.16 23.79
N GLY A 634 11.30 38.77 23.88
CA GLY A 634 11.87 38.11 25.06
C GLY A 634 13.29 38.60 25.38
N ILE A 635 14.15 37.74 25.93
CA ILE A 635 15.51 38.13 26.36
C ILE A 635 16.50 38.01 25.21
N HIS A 636 17.35 39.03 25.03
CA HIS A 636 18.51 38.99 24.13
C HIS A 636 19.78 39.36 24.90
N THR A 637 20.82 38.52 24.79
CA THR A 637 22.14 38.79 25.37
C THR A 637 23.24 38.38 24.40
N SER A 638 24.30 39.19 24.29
CA SER A 638 25.47 38.90 23.46
C SER A 638 26.73 38.98 24.33
N THR A 639 27.44 37.86 24.47
CA THR A 639 28.68 37.80 25.27
C THR A 639 29.67 36.82 24.64
N SER A 640 30.98 37.06 24.82
CA SER A 640 32.03 36.16 24.32
C SER A 640 32.01 34.77 24.98
N THR A 641 31.32 34.60 26.10
CA THR A 641 31.15 33.33 26.81
C THR A 641 29.82 32.65 26.53
N ASN A 642 29.05 33.10 25.54
CA ASN A 642 27.75 32.51 25.23
C ASN A 642 27.89 31.22 24.39
N GLY A 643 27.12 30.19 24.74
CA GLY A 643 27.09 28.91 24.03
C GLY A 643 25.77 28.19 24.23
N LEU A 644 25.53 27.11 23.47
CA LEU A 644 24.24 26.43 23.41
C LEU A 644 23.66 26.10 24.80
N SER A 645 24.40 25.38 25.64
CA SER A 645 23.93 25.00 26.98
C SER A 645 23.67 26.20 27.90
N ALA A 646 24.45 27.27 27.76
CA ALA A 646 24.26 28.50 28.53
C ALA A 646 22.97 29.22 28.09
N CYS A 647 22.75 29.34 26.78
CA CYS A 647 21.55 29.98 26.25
C CYS A 647 20.26 29.23 26.61
N LEU A 648 20.27 27.89 26.50
CA LEU A 648 19.14 27.05 26.93
C LEU A 648 18.87 27.19 28.44
N THR A 649 19.91 27.29 29.27
CA THR A 649 19.77 27.52 30.73
C THR A 649 19.16 28.88 31.01
N THR A 650 19.62 29.93 30.33
CA THR A 650 19.11 31.29 30.48
C THR A 650 17.63 31.37 30.10
N CYS A 651 17.25 30.83 28.94
CA CYS A 651 15.86 30.85 28.49
C CYS A 651 14.96 30.01 29.41
N LYS A 652 15.44 28.84 29.87
CA LYS A 652 14.74 28.03 30.87
C LYS A 652 14.48 28.81 32.16
N ASN A 653 15.52 29.39 32.75
CA ASN A 653 15.42 30.05 34.06
C ASN A 653 14.56 31.32 33.99
N ALA A 654 14.48 31.94 32.82
CA ALA A 654 13.59 33.06 32.53
C ALA A 654 12.16 32.63 32.15
N GLY A 655 11.87 31.32 32.05
CA GLY A 655 10.53 30.80 31.76
C GLY A 655 10.12 30.84 30.28
N TYR A 656 11.06 31.06 29.36
CA TYR A 656 10.80 31.07 27.92
C TYR A 656 10.85 29.65 27.34
N VAL A 657 9.94 29.36 26.41
CA VAL A 657 9.84 28.03 25.77
C VAL A 657 10.60 27.93 24.46
N TYR A 658 11.04 29.05 23.88
CA TYR A 658 11.96 29.09 22.74
C TYR A 658 13.31 29.68 23.14
N SER A 659 14.36 29.08 22.59
CA SER A 659 15.74 29.53 22.71
C SER A 659 16.40 29.51 21.33
N GLY A 660 17.17 30.54 21.01
CA GLY A 660 17.86 30.72 19.74
C GLY A 660 19.29 31.16 19.95
N VAL A 661 20.23 30.59 19.19
CA VAL A 661 21.64 31.00 19.20
C VAL A 661 22.06 31.48 17.82
N GLU A 662 22.66 32.67 17.75
CA GLU A 662 23.03 33.37 16.51
C GLU A 662 24.45 33.94 16.58
N TYR A 663 25.08 34.06 15.40
CA TYR A 663 26.35 34.77 15.17
C TYR A 663 27.52 34.39 16.08
N GLY A 664 27.52 33.15 16.60
CA GLY A 664 28.54 32.64 17.51
C GLY A 664 28.45 33.14 18.96
N VAL A 665 27.86 34.30 19.21
CA VAL A 665 27.90 35.00 20.52
C VAL A 665 26.53 35.37 21.08
N GLU A 666 25.45 35.29 20.30
CA GLU A 666 24.13 35.82 20.66
C GLU A 666 23.19 34.73 21.17
N CYS A 667 22.41 35.06 22.20
CA CYS A 667 21.36 34.23 22.77
C CYS A 667 20.04 34.99 22.77
N TRP A 668 19.01 34.34 22.22
CA TRP A 668 17.67 34.86 22.05
C TRP A 668 16.68 33.93 22.76
N CYS A 669 15.79 34.47 23.58
CA CYS A 669 14.73 33.72 24.26
C CYS A 669 13.38 34.34 23.91
N ALA A 670 12.34 33.54 23.69
CA ALA A 670 10.98 34.04 23.50
C ALA A 670 9.92 33.01 23.92
N SER A 671 8.70 33.49 24.16
CA SER A 671 7.54 32.62 24.45
C SER A 671 6.84 32.16 23.17
N THR A 672 7.06 32.89 22.08
CA THR A 672 6.45 32.67 20.77
C THR A 672 7.48 32.97 19.68
N MET A 673 7.33 32.32 18.53
CA MET A 673 8.11 32.63 17.32
C MET A 673 7.31 33.59 16.43
N THR A 674 8.00 34.50 15.72
CA THR A 674 7.34 35.39 14.74
C THR A 674 6.67 34.58 13.64
N SER A 675 5.43 34.94 13.28
CA SER A 675 4.68 34.25 12.21
C SER A 675 5.28 34.51 10.84
N GLY A 676 5.38 33.47 10.01
CA GLY A 676 5.84 33.57 8.61
C GLY A 676 7.37 33.54 8.40
N VAL A 677 8.14 33.11 9.40
CA VAL A 677 9.61 32.95 9.29
C VAL A 677 9.98 31.71 8.45
N SER A 678 11.02 31.81 7.63
CA SER A 678 11.48 30.72 6.75
C SER A 678 12.53 29.84 7.43
N ILE A 679 12.43 28.53 7.17
CA ILE A 679 13.47 27.55 7.49
C ILE A 679 14.51 27.52 6.37
N GLU A 680 15.78 27.52 6.75
CA GLU A 680 16.93 27.62 5.85
C GLU A 680 17.73 26.31 5.83
N ALA A 681 18.68 26.17 4.89
CA ALA A 681 19.50 24.97 4.82
C ALA A 681 20.31 24.79 6.11
N ALA A 682 20.34 23.57 6.66
CA ALA A 682 21.01 23.31 7.94
C ALA A 682 22.50 23.69 7.95
N GLY A 683 23.16 23.64 6.78
CA GLY A 683 24.56 24.03 6.60
C GLY A 683 24.81 25.55 6.63
N ASP A 684 23.77 26.38 6.61
CA ASP A 684 23.90 27.84 6.68
C ASP A 684 24.09 28.33 8.13
N CYS A 685 23.64 27.54 9.11
CA CYS A 685 23.92 27.75 10.52
C CYS A 685 25.22 27.03 10.93
N ASN A 686 26.35 27.50 10.40
CA ASN A 686 27.65 26.84 10.52
C ASN A 686 28.67 27.56 11.45
N MET A 687 28.27 28.63 12.14
CA MET A 687 29.16 29.34 13.06
C MET A 687 29.27 28.60 14.39
N ALA A 688 30.49 28.43 14.88
CA ALA A 688 30.74 27.84 16.20
C ALA A 688 30.36 28.81 17.33
N CYS A 689 29.86 28.26 18.44
CA CYS A 689 29.62 29.03 19.66
C CYS A 689 30.93 29.53 20.28
N SER A 690 30.98 30.77 20.75
CA SER A 690 32.16 31.36 21.40
C SER A 690 32.38 30.84 22.83
N GLY A 691 31.31 30.40 23.50
CA GLY A 691 31.29 29.99 24.91
C GLY A 691 31.13 28.50 25.17
N GLY A 692 31.52 27.62 24.25
CA GLY A 692 31.46 26.17 24.45
C GLY A 692 31.40 25.36 23.16
N THR A 693 31.02 24.10 23.25
CA THR A 693 30.87 23.21 22.09
C THR A 693 29.46 23.34 21.49
N GLY A 694 29.37 23.53 20.18
CA GLY A 694 28.10 23.59 19.44
C GLY A 694 28.12 24.62 18.31
N LEU A 695 27.06 24.65 17.50
CA LEU A 695 26.84 25.70 16.50
C LEU A 695 25.85 26.74 17.06
N CYS A 696 26.17 28.00 16.79
CA CYS A 696 25.45 29.18 17.24
C CYS A 696 25.08 30.04 16.02
N GLY A 697 24.31 29.48 15.10
CA GLY A 697 23.75 30.18 13.94
C GLY A 697 24.74 30.43 12.80
N GLY A 698 24.53 31.53 12.06
CA GLY A 698 25.26 31.95 10.87
C GLY A 698 24.96 33.42 10.55
N GLY A 699 25.50 33.96 9.45
CA GLY A 699 25.17 35.32 9.01
C GLY A 699 23.70 35.44 8.59
N ASN A 700 22.90 36.18 9.36
CA ASN A 700 21.44 36.24 9.24
C ASN A 700 20.74 34.87 9.43
N ARG A 701 21.27 34.02 10.30
CA ARG A 701 20.81 32.64 10.49
C ARG A 701 20.83 32.27 11.97
N ILE A 702 19.70 31.83 12.51
CA ILE A 702 19.56 31.45 13.92
C ILE A 702 19.22 29.97 14.08
N ASN A 703 19.87 29.28 15.02
CA ASN A 703 19.49 27.93 15.41
C ASN A 703 18.43 27.97 16.50
N ILE A 704 17.25 27.39 16.28
CA ILE A 704 16.12 27.45 17.22
C ILE A 704 15.91 26.12 17.96
N TYR A 705 15.58 26.24 19.25
CA TYR A 705 15.25 25.15 20.16
C TYR A 705 13.94 25.45 20.91
N PHE A 706 13.15 24.40 21.17
CA PHE A 706 11.87 24.47 21.88
C PHE A 706 11.79 23.51 23.06
N ALA A 707 11.33 23.99 24.22
CA ALA A 707 11.21 23.22 25.44
C ALA A 707 9.94 22.33 25.45
N SER A 708 10.10 21.03 25.70
CA SER A 708 8.97 20.13 25.96
C SER A 708 8.42 20.40 27.37
N ALA A 709 7.10 20.51 27.53
CA ALA A 709 6.43 20.95 28.75
C ALA A 709 6.86 20.17 30.01
N GLY A 710 7.78 20.80 30.75
CA GLY A 710 8.32 20.37 32.03
C GLY A 710 8.68 21.59 32.85
N LEU A 711 7.73 22.50 33.02
CA LEU A 711 7.80 23.60 33.99
C LEU A 711 6.57 23.52 34.88
N SER A 712 6.71 22.81 36.00
CA SER A 712 5.83 22.99 37.15
C SER A 712 6.69 23.07 38.40
N THR A 713 6.51 24.17 39.14
CA THR A 713 7.25 24.61 40.30
C THR A 713 6.87 23.82 41.56
N THR A 714 7.88 23.25 42.23
CA THR A 714 8.05 23.00 43.68
C THR A 714 6.82 22.77 44.58
N THR A 715 6.80 21.66 45.33
CA THR A 715 7.08 21.59 46.79
C THR A 715 7.11 20.13 47.29
N ALA A 716 8.03 19.83 48.22
CA ALA A 716 8.35 18.53 48.79
C ALA A 716 7.26 17.89 49.67
N THR A 717 7.16 16.55 49.71
CA THR A 717 7.13 15.75 50.96
C THR A 717 7.49 14.27 50.70
N THR A 718 8.03 13.67 51.75
CA THR A 718 8.78 12.42 51.97
C THR A 718 7.98 11.11 51.89
N ALA A 719 8.73 9.98 51.74
CA ALA A 719 8.46 8.60 52.20
C ALA A 719 7.51 7.73 51.32
N THR A 720 7.68 6.42 51.07
CA THR A 720 8.61 5.36 51.52
C THR A 720 8.54 4.20 50.51
N SER A 721 9.65 3.47 50.35
CA SER A 721 9.81 2.24 49.59
C SER A 721 8.80 1.13 49.94
N THR A 722 8.26 0.43 48.94
CA THR A 722 7.91 -1.01 49.05
C THR A 722 8.06 -1.71 47.69
N THR A 723 8.53 -2.95 47.78
CA THR A 723 8.95 -3.86 46.72
C THR A 723 7.81 -4.74 46.20
N THR A 724 8.04 -5.30 45.00
CA THR A 724 7.52 -6.59 44.46
C THR A 724 6.02 -6.77 44.20
N SER A 725 5.63 -6.91 42.93
CA SER A 725 5.35 -8.21 42.27
C SER A 725 4.44 -8.05 41.04
N SER A 726 4.69 -8.87 40.03
CA SER A 726 3.98 -8.98 38.74
C SER A 726 2.57 -9.57 38.90
N ALA A 727 1.56 -8.91 38.33
CA ALA A 727 0.19 -9.41 38.25
C ALA A 727 -0.27 -9.57 36.78
N ALA A 728 -0.86 -10.72 36.49
CA ALA A 728 -1.45 -11.11 35.21
C ALA A 728 -2.73 -10.31 34.89
N ALA A 729 -3.03 -10.10 33.60
CA ALA A 729 -4.24 -9.42 33.14
C ALA A 729 -5.50 -10.28 33.41
N SER A 730 -6.52 -9.69 34.03
CA SER A 730 -7.82 -10.31 34.33
C SER A 730 -8.86 -10.02 33.24
N THR A 731 -9.69 -11.01 32.90
CA THR A 731 -10.90 -10.86 32.07
C THR A 731 -11.94 -9.95 32.76
N PRO A 732 -12.72 -9.14 32.01
CA PRO A 732 -13.74 -8.29 32.62
C PRO A 732 -14.83 -9.13 33.28
N SER A 733 -15.24 -8.75 34.49
CA SER A 733 -16.38 -9.36 35.19
C SER A 733 -17.69 -8.88 34.57
N TRP A 734 -18.60 -9.79 34.23
CA TRP A 734 -19.88 -9.44 33.63
C TRP A 734 -20.99 -9.41 34.68
N SER A 735 -21.78 -8.33 34.68
CA SER A 735 -22.97 -8.18 35.53
C SER A 735 -24.21 -8.50 34.70
N TYR A 736 -25.02 -9.45 35.16
CA TYR A 736 -26.32 -9.72 34.56
C TYR A 736 -27.28 -8.55 34.86
N LEU A 737 -27.76 -7.90 33.80
CA LEU A 737 -28.69 -6.76 33.93
C LEU A 737 -30.15 -7.21 33.99
N GLY A 738 -30.47 -8.41 33.49
CA GLY A 738 -31.80 -8.97 33.54
C GLY A 738 -32.29 -9.51 32.19
N CYS A 739 -33.56 -9.91 32.17
CA CYS A 739 -34.24 -10.32 30.96
C CYS A 739 -34.88 -9.11 30.29
N TYR A 740 -34.69 -8.95 28.97
CA TYR A 740 -35.21 -7.82 28.21
C TYR A 740 -36.05 -8.30 27.02
N VAL A 741 -36.99 -7.46 26.58
CA VAL A 741 -37.80 -7.74 25.38
C VAL A 741 -36.98 -7.44 24.13
N ASP A 742 -36.54 -8.45 23.40
CA ASP A 742 -35.79 -8.27 22.15
C ASP A 742 -36.68 -8.63 20.97
N SER A 743 -36.89 -7.72 20.02
CA SER A 743 -37.64 -8.03 18.80
C SER A 743 -36.73 -7.83 17.59
N ALA A 744 -36.99 -8.53 16.49
CA ALA A 744 -36.19 -8.36 15.28
C ALA A 744 -36.26 -6.93 14.70
N ASN A 745 -37.16 -6.08 15.20
CA ASN A 745 -37.29 -4.68 14.82
C ASN A 745 -38.04 -3.87 15.92
N PRO A 746 -37.35 -3.12 16.81
CA PRO A 746 -35.90 -2.96 16.94
C PRO A 746 -35.23 -4.00 17.85
N ARG A 747 -34.04 -4.46 17.43
CA ARG A 747 -33.13 -5.28 18.26
C ARG A 747 -32.51 -4.41 19.36
N ILE A 748 -32.45 -4.92 20.59
CA ILE A 748 -31.86 -4.19 21.74
C ILE A 748 -30.35 -4.01 21.58
N LEU A 749 -29.66 -5.07 21.15
CA LEU A 749 -28.25 -5.04 20.81
C LEU A 749 -28.14 -5.03 19.28
N ASN A 750 -28.14 -3.84 18.70
CA ASN A 750 -27.98 -3.61 17.27
C ASN A 750 -26.58 -3.08 16.95
N ASN A 751 -26.12 -3.29 15.72
CA ASN A 751 -24.86 -2.74 15.18
C ASN A 751 -23.57 -3.21 15.92
N GLY A 752 -23.57 -4.43 16.45
CA GLY A 752 -22.35 -5.08 16.94
C GLY A 752 -22.25 -6.55 16.53
N LEU A 753 -21.30 -7.29 17.10
CA LEU A 753 -21.07 -8.69 16.75
C LEU A 753 -22.28 -9.56 17.11
N SER A 754 -22.68 -10.44 16.19
CA SER A 754 -23.70 -11.45 16.45
C SER A 754 -23.38 -12.77 15.78
N TYR A 755 -23.78 -13.87 16.42
CA TYR A 755 -23.68 -15.20 15.84
C TYR A 755 -24.79 -16.11 16.37
N SER A 756 -25.07 -17.18 15.63
CA SER A 756 -25.97 -18.25 16.06
C SER A 756 -25.26 -19.59 15.95
N SER A 757 -25.25 -20.37 17.03
CA SER A 757 -24.64 -21.69 17.07
C SER A 757 -25.60 -22.71 17.68
N PRO A 758 -26.16 -23.64 16.88
CA PRO A 758 -27.12 -24.63 17.36
C PRO A 758 -26.55 -25.68 18.34
N THR A 759 -25.23 -25.73 18.55
CA THR A 759 -24.57 -26.77 19.37
C THR A 759 -23.47 -26.27 20.29
N LYS A 760 -23.10 -24.99 20.26
CA LYS A 760 -21.92 -24.47 20.99
C LYS A 760 -22.11 -23.11 21.67
N ASN A 761 -23.34 -22.58 21.73
CA ASN A 761 -23.56 -21.30 22.42
C ASN A 761 -23.68 -21.51 23.93
N SER A 762 -22.98 -20.71 24.73
CA SER A 762 -23.17 -20.58 26.18
C SER A 762 -23.12 -19.10 26.59
N VAL A 763 -23.57 -18.79 27.81
CA VAL A 763 -23.40 -17.44 28.37
C VAL A 763 -21.91 -17.07 28.41
N SER A 764 -21.07 -17.99 28.89
CA SER A 764 -19.62 -17.75 28.99
C SER A 764 -18.94 -17.55 27.64
N SER A 765 -19.27 -18.34 26.61
CA SER A 765 -18.68 -18.18 25.27
C SER A 765 -19.13 -16.88 24.62
N CYS A 766 -20.42 -16.53 24.77
CA CYS A 766 -20.96 -15.29 24.22
C CYS A 766 -20.29 -14.05 24.84
N LEU A 767 -20.22 -13.99 26.17
CA LEU A 767 -19.62 -12.86 26.86
C LEU A 767 -18.10 -12.76 26.65
N ALA A 768 -17.42 -13.90 26.48
CA ALA A 768 -16.01 -13.91 26.09
C ALA A 768 -15.81 -13.33 24.68
N SER A 769 -16.66 -13.69 23.71
CA SER A 769 -16.62 -13.10 22.36
C SER A 769 -16.92 -11.61 22.38
N CYS A 770 -17.92 -11.17 23.14
CA CYS A 770 -18.24 -9.74 23.26
C CYS A 770 -17.09 -8.96 23.92
N ALA A 771 -16.45 -9.52 24.96
CA ALA A 771 -15.29 -8.91 25.60
C ALA A 771 -14.09 -8.83 24.65
N ALA A 772 -13.81 -9.89 23.91
CA ALA A 772 -12.69 -9.95 22.97
C ALA A 772 -12.87 -8.97 21.80
N ALA A 773 -14.11 -8.73 21.39
CA ALA A 773 -14.47 -7.75 20.38
C ALA A 773 -14.66 -6.31 20.95
N GLY A 774 -14.39 -6.10 22.24
CA GLY A 774 -14.43 -4.77 22.87
C GLY A 774 -15.83 -4.22 23.17
N TYR A 775 -16.88 -5.04 23.11
CA TYR A 775 -18.25 -4.61 23.39
C TYR A 775 -18.57 -4.58 24.88
N LEU A 776 -19.24 -3.50 25.33
CA LEU A 776 -19.64 -3.32 26.73
C LEU A 776 -20.88 -4.12 27.12
N TYR A 777 -21.71 -4.49 26.15
CA TYR A 777 -22.92 -5.27 26.35
C TYR A 777 -22.86 -6.56 25.56
N GLY A 778 -23.31 -7.64 26.18
CA GLY A 778 -23.46 -8.96 25.58
C GLY A 778 -24.80 -9.54 25.98
N GLY A 779 -25.43 -10.29 25.09
CA GLY A 779 -26.73 -10.87 25.32
C GLY A 779 -26.94 -12.17 24.58
N THR A 780 -27.54 -13.14 25.26
CA THR A 780 -27.85 -14.44 24.68
C THR A 780 -29.35 -14.57 24.46
N GLU A 781 -29.76 -15.08 23.30
CA GLU A 781 -31.18 -15.28 22.94
C GLU A 781 -31.42 -16.66 22.31
N TYR A 782 -32.64 -17.17 22.47
CA TYR A 782 -33.16 -18.36 21.80
C TYR A 782 -32.32 -19.63 21.99
N GLY A 783 -31.57 -19.72 23.09
CA GLY A 783 -30.66 -20.82 23.39
C GLY A 783 -29.36 -20.81 22.59
N GLN A 784 -29.39 -20.36 21.34
CA GLN A 784 -28.30 -20.52 20.38
C GLN A 784 -27.68 -19.22 19.87
N GLU A 785 -28.27 -18.06 20.15
CA GLU A 785 -27.82 -16.78 19.64
C GLU A 785 -26.99 -16.01 20.66
N CYS A 786 -25.98 -15.30 20.16
CA CYS A 786 -25.18 -14.35 20.90
C CYS A 786 -25.19 -13.01 20.17
N TRP A 787 -25.36 -11.93 20.93
CA TRP A 787 -25.45 -10.56 20.46
C TRP A 787 -24.55 -9.68 21.31
N CYS A 788 -23.77 -8.82 20.70
CA CYS A 788 -22.87 -7.87 21.35
C CYS A 788 -23.16 -6.47 20.83
N ALA A 789 -23.05 -5.46 21.69
CA ALA A 789 -23.09 -4.07 21.25
C ALA A 789 -22.36 -3.16 22.24
N SER A 790 -21.97 -1.99 21.77
CA SER A 790 -21.33 -0.96 22.62
C SER A 790 -22.35 -0.17 23.44
N ALA A 791 -23.61 -0.18 23.00
CA ALA A 791 -24.75 0.45 23.68
C ALA A 791 -26.02 -0.39 23.52
N ILE A 792 -27.03 -0.12 24.34
CA ILE A 792 -28.38 -0.68 24.21
C ILE A 792 -29.29 0.31 23.48
N SER A 793 -30.19 -0.17 22.64
CA SER A 793 -31.13 0.68 21.90
C SER A 793 -31.98 1.55 22.84
N SER A 794 -32.27 2.79 22.43
CA SER A 794 -33.20 3.66 23.16
C SER A 794 -34.60 3.04 23.21
N GLY A 795 -35.17 2.94 24.42
CA GLY A 795 -36.47 2.28 24.65
C GLY A 795 -36.40 0.80 25.05
N ALA A 796 -35.22 0.25 25.32
CA ALA A 796 -35.08 -1.11 25.88
C ALA A 796 -35.89 -1.26 27.19
N SER A 797 -36.77 -2.27 27.23
CA SER A 797 -37.64 -2.55 28.38
C SER A 797 -37.33 -3.91 28.98
N THR A 798 -37.33 -3.97 30.31
CA THR A 798 -37.15 -5.23 31.04
C THR A 798 -38.39 -6.10 30.91
N ALA A 799 -38.17 -7.40 30.78
CA ALA A 799 -39.22 -8.41 30.81
C ALA A 799 -39.20 -9.11 32.19
N ALA A 800 -40.36 -9.19 32.84
CA ALA A 800 -40.48 -9.86 34.14
C ALA A 800 -40.19 -11.38 34.07
N SER A 801 -40.33 -11.98 32.88
CA SER A 801 -40.06 -13.40 32.62
C SER A 801 -39.84 -13.67 31.12
N GLY A 802 -39.37 -14.89 30.79
CA GLY A 802 -39.23 -15.38 29.42
C GLY A 802 -37.80 -15.66 28.96
N CYS A 803 -36.79 -15.31 29.75
CA CYS A 803 -35.42 -15.78 29.55
C CYS A 803 -35.23 -17.10 30.29
N ASN A 804 -35.68 -18.20 29.69
CA ASN A 804 -35.72 -19.53 30.30
C ASN A 804 -35.29 -20.67 29.36
N MET A 805 -34.76 -20.35 28.18
CA MET A 805 -34.25 -21.36 27.24
C MET A 805 -32.82 -21.76 27.60
N ALA A 806 -32.58 -23.07 27.67
CA ALA A 806 -31.24 -23.60 27.89
C ALA A 806 -30.30 -23.25 26.72
N CYS A 807 -29.05 -22.97 27.04
CA CYS A 807 -28.01 -22.75 26.05
C CYS A 807 -27.75 -24.01 25.19
N SER A 808 -27.53 -23.83 23.88
CA SER A 808 -27.33 -24.91 22.92
C SER A 808 -26.01 -25.67 23.07
N GLY A 809 -25.01 -25.05 23.70
CA GLY A 809 -23.70 -25.64 24.02
C GLY A 809 -23.71 -26.64 25.18
N GLY A 810 -24.85 -26.82 25.84
CA GLY A 810 -24.96 -27.64 27.06
C GLY A 810 -24.33 -26.97 28.28
N GLY A 811 -24.58 -27.52 29.48
CA GLY A 811 -23.97 -27.07 30.74
C GLY A 811 -24.92 -26.44 31.79
N GLY A 812 -26.21 -26.31 31.51
CA GLY A 812 -27.22 -25.85 32.48
C GLY A 812 -27.47 -24.34 32.53
N ASP A 813 -26.72 -23.54 31.77
CA ASP A 813 -26.94 -22.10 31.64
C ASP A 813 -28.21 -21.75 30.85
N ILE A 814 -28.76 -20.57 31.12
CA ILE A 814 -29.94 -20.02 30.45
C ILE A 814 -29.53 -18.93 29.45
N CYS A 815 -29.86 -19.12 28.18
CA CYS A 815 -29.51 -18.25 27.06
C CYS A 815 -30.76 -17.56 26.47
N GLY A 816 -31.39 -16.70 27.27
CA GLY A 816 -32.56 -15.93 26.84
C GLY A 816 -33.80 -16.78 26.56
N GLY A 817 -34.62 -16.38 25.59
CA GLY A 817 -35.83 -17.04 25.14
C GLY A 817 -36.40 -16.43 23.86
N ALA A 818 -37.58 -16.85 23.42
CA ALA A 818 -38.18 -16.30 22.19
C ALA A 818 -38.55 -14.81 22.35
N ASN A 819 -37.90 -13.93 21.59
CA ASN A 819 -37.99 -12.47 21.71
C ASN A 819 -37.57 -11.95 23.10
N ARG A 820 -36.61 -12.63 23.74
CA ARG A 820 -36.21 -12.39 25.13
C ARG A 820 -34.70 -12.55 25.28
N ILE A 821 -33.98 -11.45 25.43
CA ILE A 821 -32.52 -11.48 25.56
C ILE A 821 -32.11 -11.43 27.04
N SER A 822 -31.26 -12.38 27.44
CA SER A 822 -30.56 -12.31 28.74
C SER A 822 -29.39 -11.34 28.58
N LEU A 823 -29.50 -10.15 29.14
CA LEU A 823 -28.57 -9.05 28.91
C LEU A 823 -27.53 -8.95 30.03
N TYR A 824 -26.27 -8.76 29.65
CA TYR A 824 -25.13 -8.60 30.53
C TYR A 824 -24.34 -7.35 30.16
N LYS A 825 -23.73 -6.73 31.16
CA LYS A 825 -22.84 -5.58 31.00
C LYS A 825 -21.49 -5.88 31.62
N ALA A 826 -20.42 -5.61 30.89
CA ALA A 826 -19.08 -5.72 31.42
C ALA A 826 -18.86 -4.67 32.52
N SER A 827 -18.28 -5.08 33.64
CA SER A 827 -17.67 -4.16 34.59
C SER A 827 -16.59 -3.43 33.82
N SER A 828 -16.68 -2.10 33.76
CA SER A 828 -15.92 -1.21 32.87
C SER A 828 -14.64 -1.87 32.40
N VAL A 829 -14.63 -2.31 31.14
CA VAL A 829 -13.40 -2.75 30.49
C VAL A 829 -12.45 -1.56 30.65
N ALA A 830 -11.36 -1.74 31.40
CA ALA A 830 -10.32 -0.72 31.51
C ALA A 830 -9.53 -0.69 30.19
N VAL A 831 -10.21 -0.33 29.10
CA VAL A 831 -9.64 0.21 27.88
C VAL A 831 -10.50 1.42 27.54
N ALA A 832 -10.45 2.45 28.39
CA ALA A 832 -10.81 3.78 27.95
C ALA A 832 -9.67 4.24 27.03
N LEU A 833 -9.91 4.26 25.72
CA LEU A 833 -9.19 5.18 24.85
C LEU A 833 -9.58 6.58 25.35
N ALA A 834 -8.65 7.27 26.01
CA ALA A 834 -8.90 8.63 26.44
C ALA A 834 -9.01 9.50 25.18
N LEU A 835 -10.25 9.80 24.77
CA LEU A 835 -10.54 10.84 23.78
C LEU A 835 -10.27 12.18 24.46
N THR A 836 -9.27 12.90 23.95
CA THR A 836 -9.04 14.29 24.34
C THR A 836 -9.84 15.17 23.38
N TRP A 837 -10.73 16.00 23.92
CA TRP A 837 -11.58 16.88 23.12
C TRP A 837 -10.99 18.28 23.04
N THR A 838 -10.69 18.72 21.81
CA THR A 838 -10.18 20.07 21.52
C THR A 838 -11.31 20.95 21.00
N SER A 839 -11.49 22.13 21.57
CA SER A 839 -12.45 23.12 21.06
C SER A 839 -11.98 23.68 19.72
N LEU A 840 -12.86 23.67 18.72
CA LEU A 840 -12.67 24.33 17.43
C LEU A 840 -13.32 25.73 17.39
N GLY A 841 -13.99 26.12 18.46
CA GLY A 841 -14.61 27.45 18.61
C GLY A 841 -16.07 27.49 18.17
N CYS A 842 -16.57 28.72 18.02
CA CYS A 842 -17.98 29.01 17.75
C CYS A 842 -18.24 29.06 16.23
N TYR A 843 -19.31 28.40 15.77
CA TYR A 843 -19.70 28.35 14.37
C TYR A 843 -21.13 28.85 14.18
N GLN A 844 -21.43 29.37 13.00
CA GLN A 844 -22.81 29.67 12.63
C GLN A 844 -23.55 28.36 12.33
N ASP A 845 -24.69 28.14 13.01
CA ASP A 845 -25.54 26.97 12.82
C ASP A 845 -26.94 27.37 12.34
N TYR A 846 -27.15 27.35 11.02
CA TYR A 846 -28.43 27.61 10.35
C TYR A 846 -28.72 26.47 9.36
N SER A 847 -29.62 26.65 8.40
CA SER A 847 -29.84 25.63 7.36
C SER A 847 -28.86 25.81 6.20
N PRO A 848 -28.01 24.81 5.84
CA PRO A 848 -27.88 23.48 6.44
C PRO A 848 -27.06 23.49 7.75
N ARG A 849 -27.44 22.63 8.71
CA ARG A 849 -26.81 22.59 10.03
C ARG A 849 -25.33 22.23 9.97
N THR A 850 -24.56 22.77 10.90
CA THR A 850 -23.11 22.56 11.00
C THR A 850 -22.73 21.12 11.32
N LEU A 851 -23.53 20.42 12.12
CA LEU A 851 -23.42 18.99 12.43
C LEU A 851 -24.75 18.29 12.09
N ASN A 852 -24.84 17.69 10.90
CA ASN A 852 -26.11 17.19 10.33
C ASN A 852 -26.18 15.67 10.09
N ASN A 853 -25.05 14.96 10.23
CA ASN A 853 -24.91 13.54 9.85
C ASN A 853 -24.80 12.60 11.07
N GLY A 854 -25.26 13.03 12.25
CA GLY A 854 -25.21 12.22 13.46
C GLY A 854 -26.29 12.57 14.48
N ILE A 855 -26.30 11.79 15.56
CA ILE A 855 -27.33 11.82 16.61
C ILE A 855 -27.44 13.23 17.21
N SER A 856 -28.68 13.69 17.40
CA SER A 856 -28.98 14.91 18.14
C SER A 856 -29.91 14.62 19.30
N PHE A 857 -29.67 15.30 20.42
CA PHE A 857 -30.53 15.21 21.59
C PHE A 857 -30.49 16.51 22.38
N SER A 858 -31.53 16.74 23.18
CA SER A 858 -31.66 17.90 24.04
C SER A 858 -31.83 17.45 25.49
N SER A 859 -31.18 18.16 26.42
CA SER A 859 -31.21 17.83 27.85
C SER A 859 -31.25 19.07 28.72
N THR A 860 -32.13 19.08 29.73
CA THR A 860 -32.22 20.16 30.72
C THR A 860 -31.05 20.21 31.70
N LYS A 861 -30.11 19.26 31.62
CA LYS A 861 -28.87 19.21 32.40
C LYS A 861 -27.63 19.06 31.51
N GLN A 862 -27.61 19.76 30.37
CA GLN A 862 -26.53 19.64 29.40
C GLN A 862 -25.21 20.22 29.93
N THR A 863 -24.09 19.53 29.65
CA THR A 863 -22.72 20.01 29.91
C THR A 863 -21.84 19.76 28.68
N ILE A 864 -20.70 20.46 28.57
CA ILE A 864 -19.75 20.26 27.45
C ILE A 864 -19.23 18.82 27.46
N THR A 865 -18.72 18.37 28.61
CA THR A 865 -18.19 17.00 28.78
C THR A 865 -19.27 15.93 28.61
N GLY A 866 -20.50 16.20 29.03
CA GLY A 866 -21.62 15.29 28.79
C GLY A 866 -21.90 15.09 27.30
N CYS A 867 -21.85 16.16 26.50
CA CYS A 867 -22.02 16.07 25.05
C CYS A 867 -20.87 15.33 24.38
N GLN A 868 -19.63 15.68 24.76
CA GLN A 868 -18.41 15.04 24.27
C GLN A 868 -18.41 13.53 24.53
N ASN A 869 -18.71 13.12 25.77
CA ASN A 869 -18.78 11.70 26.11
C ASN A 869 -19.88 10.98 25.34
N ALA A 870 -21.09 11.57 25.25
CA ALA A 870 -22.18 10.97 24.49
C ALA A 870 -21.85 10.81 22.99
N CYS A 871 -21.22 11.81 22.36
CA CYS A 871 -20.80 11.71 20.97
C CYS A 871 -19.64 10.71 20.78
N GLY A 872 -18.66 10.70 21.68
CA GLY A 872 -17.57 9.73 21.66
C GLY A 872 -18.04 8.29 21.85
N ASP A 873 -18.94 8.07 22.81
CA ASP A 873 -19.56 6.76 23.07
C ASP A 873 -20.42 6.30 21.89
N ALA A 874 -21.00 7.24 21.14
CA ALA A 874 -21.73 6.98 19.89
C ALA A 874 -20.82 6.84 18.66
N GLY A 875 -19.49 6.91 18.81
CA GLY A 875 -18.51 6.74 17.73
C GLY A 875 -18.29 7.96 16.83
N TYR A 876 -18.76 9.15 17.25
CA TYR A 876 -18.57 10.40 16.51
C TYR A 876 -17.36 11.18 17.03
N TYR A 877 -16.57 11.74 16.11
CA TYR A 877 -15.37 12.52 16.44
C TYR A 877 -15.63 14.02 16.60
N TYR A 878 -16.84 14.50 16.27
CA TYR A 878 -17.27 15.87 16.50
C TYR A 878 -18.47 15.91 17.43
N ALA A 879 -18.37 16.76 18.45
CA ALA A 879 -19.45 17.09 19.37
C ALA A 879 -19.70 18.60 19.32
N GLY A 880 -20.96 19.01 19.28
CA GLY A 880 -21.36 20.40 19.24
C GLY A 880 -22.45 20.69 20.27
N VAL A 881 -22.28 21.76 21.04
CA VAL A 881 -23.29 22.23 22.00
C VAL A 881 -23.91 23.53 21.51
N GLU A 882 -25.24 23.58 21.48
CA GLU A 882 -26.03 24.73 21.01
C GLU A 882 -27.15 25.06 22.00
N TYR A 883 -27.56 26.33 22.02
CA TYR A 883 -28.77 26.80 22.71
C TYR A 883 -28.88 26.39 24.19
N ALA A 884 -27.76 26.38 24.91
CA ALA A 884 -27.60 25.96 26.31
C ALA A 884 -27.86 24.47 26.62
N GLN A 885 -28.68 23.77 25.84
CA GLN A 885 -29.23 22.45 26.18
C GLN A 885 -29.12 21.40 25.09
N GLU A 886 -28.70 21.77 23.89
CA GLU A 886 -28.64 20.86 22.74
C GLU A 886 -27.24 20.28 22.58
N CYS A 887 -27.20 19.01 22.20
CA CYS A 887 -25.99 18.29 21.83
C CYS A 887 -26.16 17.66 20.45
N TRP A 888 -25.19 17.90 19.60
CA TRP A 888 -25.15 17.48 18.21
C TRP A 888 -23.86 16.71 17.95
N CYS A 889 -23.96 15.54 17.33
CA CYS A 889 -22.80 14.72 16.97
C CYS A 889 -22.70 14.61 15.45
N SER A 890 -21.48 14.52 14.93
CA SER A 890 -21.27 14.20 13.52
C SER A 890 -19.88 13.61 13.31
N SER A 891 -19.68 12.90 12.21
CA SER A 891 -18.36 12.45 11.78
C SER A 891 -17.59 13.53 11.00
N ALA A 892 -18.29 14.57 10.55
CA ALA A 892 -17.71 15.72 9.85
C ALA A 892 -18.51 17.01 10.10
N ILE A 893 -17.84 18.15 9.92
CA ILE A 893 -18.49 19.47 9.88
C ILE A 893 -19.01 19.71 8.45
N THR A 894 -20.25 20.17 8.30
CA THR A 894 -20.86 20.48 6.99
C THR A 894 -20.02 21.50 6.20
N SER A 895 -19.78 21.21 4.92
CA SER A 895 -19.04 22.10 4.02
C SER A 895 -19.75 23.45 3.82
N GLY A 896 -18.98 24.54 3.75
CA GLY A 896 -19.49 25.89 3.47
C GLY A 896 -20.00 26.68 4.68
N VAL A 897 -19.89 26.13 5.90
CA VAL A 897 -20.22 26.84 7.15
C VAL A 897 -19.08 27.76 7.59
N SER A 898 -19.41 28.91 8.17
CA SER A 898 -18.41 29.91 8.60
C SER A 898 -18.28 29.96 10.13
N GLN A 899 -17.04 30.19 10.59
CA GLN A 899 -16.74 30.40 12.01
C GLN A 899 -17.30 31.76 12.46
N ALA A 900 -17.96 31.77 13.61
CA ALA A 900 -18.50 32.99 14.22
C ALA A 900 -17.50 33.58 15.23
N ALA A 901 -17.73 34.82 15.66
CA ALA A 901 -16.97 35.39 16.76
C ALA A 901 -17.19 34.54 18.02
N SER A 902 -16.13 34.28 18.80
CA SER A 902 -16.24 33.46 20.02
C SER A 902 -17.24 34.01 21.03
N THR A 903 -17.49 35.32 21.00
CA THR A 903 -18.50 36.03 21.82
C THR A 903 -19.94 35.74 21.42
N ASP A 904 -20.19 35.17 20.24
CA ASP A 904 -21.54 34.83 19.76
C ASP A 904 -22.07 33.55 20.40
N CYS A 905 -21.18 32.64 20.80
CA CYS A 905 -21.52 31.51 21.65
C CYS A 905 -21.45 31.99 23.10
N ASN A 906 -22.56 32.42 23.67
CA ASN A 906 -22.62 33.11 24.97
C ASN A 906 -23.67 32.56 25.94
N MET A 907 -24.35 31.47 25.59
CA MET A 907 -25.37 30.86 26.45
C MET A 907 -24.72 29.87 27.43
N ALA A 908 -25.03 30.01 28.71
CA ALA A 908 -24.55 29.11 29.75
C ALA A 908 -25.21 27.72 29.64
N CYS A 909 -24.45 26.64 29.82
CA CYS A 909 -24.99 25.29 29.76
C CYS A 909 -26.02 25.04 30.88
N THR A 910 -27.15 24.40 30.56
CA THR A 910 -28.24 24.15 31.53
C THR A 910 -27.85 23.25 32.71
N GLY A 911 -26.88 22.35 32.52
CA GLY A 911 -26.33 21.48 33.55
C GLY A 911 -25.04 21.97 34.21
N ALA A 912 -24.44 23.05 33.70
CA ALA A 912 -23.21 23.63 34.25
C ALA A 912 -23.11 25.12 33.86
N SER A 913 -23.67 26.01 34.68
CA SER A 913 -23.80 27.44 34.37
C SER A 913 -22.48 28.20 34.21
N ALA A 914 -21.34 27.60 34.60
CA ALA A 914 -20.00 28.13 34.40
C ALA A 914 -19.39 27.77 33.02
N GLN A 915 -20.06 26.90 32.26
CA GLN A 915 -19.67 26.48 30.91
C GLN A 915 -20.53 27.17 29.86
N ILE A 916 -19.99 27.35 28.65
CA ILE A 916 -20.69 28.02 27.55
C ILE A 916 -21.08 26.99 26.48
N CYS A 917 -22.38 26.79 26.30
CA CYS A 917 -22.99 25.82 25.39
C CYS A 917 -23.66 26.51 24.20
N GLY A 918 -22.84 27.14 23.35
CA GLY A 918 -23.30 27.77 22.11
C GLY A 918 -24.09 29.07 22.33
N GLY A 919 -24.99 29.37 21.41
CA GLY A 919 -25.89 30.53 21.39
C GLY A 919 -27.06 30.28 20.43
N GLY A 920 -27.89 31.30 20.16
CA GLY A 920 -28.94 31.18 19.14
C GLY A 920 -28.35 31.10 17.74
N ASN A 921 -28.55 29.98 17.02
CA ASN A 921 -27.94 29.68 15.72
C ASN A 921 -26.39 29.72 15.78
N ARG A 922 -25.82 29.28 16.90
CA ARG A 922 -24.39 29.35 17.20
C ARG A 922 -23.94 28.11 17.96
N ILE A 923 -23.12 27.27 17.34
CA ILE A 923 -22.69 26.00 17.92
C ILE A 923 -21.21 26.03 18.32
N ASN A 924 -20.90 25.63 19.56
CA ASN A 924 -19.52 25.42 20.00
C ASN A 924 -19.09 24.00 19.66
N ILE A 925 -18.08 23.84 18.82
CA ILE A 925 -17.64 22.53 18.29
C ILE A 925 -16.39 22.03 18.99
N TYR A 926 -16.36 20.73 19.27
CA TYR A 926 -15.24 20.01 19.85
C TYR A 926 -14.88 18.81 18.98
N LYS A 927 -13.59 18.58 18.78
CA LYS A 927 -13.06 17.44 18.03
C LYS A 927 -12.29 16.50 18.95
N ALA A 928 -12.57 15.21 18.89
CA ALA A 928 -11.86 14.19 19.65
C ALA A 928 -10.54 13.79 18.98
N THR A 929 -9.52 13.52 19.79
CA THR A 929 -8.27 12.83 19.40
C THR A 929 -7.97 11.68 20.35
N VAL A 930 -7.54 10.54 19.82
CA VAL A 930 -7.28 9.33 20.61
C VAL A 930 -5.86 9.37 21.19
N THR A 931 -5.73 9.20 22.51
CA THR A 931 -4.42 8.95 23.15
C THR A 931 -4.30 7.49 23.61
N THR A 932 -3.41 6.71 23.01
CA THR A 932 -3.16 5.30 23.38
C THR A 932 -2.05 5.17 24.43
N ALA A 933 -2.38 4.63 25.60
CA ALA A 933 -1.41 4.16 26.60
C ALA A 933 -1.02 2.69 26.31
N ARG A 934 0.29 2.39 26.27
CA ARG A 934 0.86 1.08 25.90
C ARG A 934 0.59 -0.01 26.96
N ARG A 935 0.26 -1.25 26.52
CA ARG A 935 1.05 -2.47 26.81
C ARG A 935 0.60 -3.71 26.02
N SER A 936 1.61 -4.58 25.84
CA SER A 936 1.74 -5.87 25.16
C SER A 936 0.80 -7.00 25.65
N HIS A 937 0.22 -7.77 24.73
CA HIS A 937 -0.47 -9.04 25.02
C HIS A 937 0.14 -10.24 24.29
N LEU A 938 0.56 -11.22 25.10
CA LEU A 938 0.84 -12.61 24.76
C LEU A 938 -0.50 -13.36 24.55
N TYR A 939 -0.59 -14.19 23.51
CA TYR A 939 -1.70 -15.14 23.31
C TYR A 939 -1.22 -16.58 23.53
N PRO A 940 -1.97 -17.42 24.28
CA PRO A 940 -1.74 -18.86 24.34
C PRO A 940 -2.43 -19.57 23.17
N GLN A 941 -1.75 -20.58 22.64
CA GLN A 941 -2.24 -21.45 21.56
C GLN A 941 -3.25 -22.47 22.09
N ILE A 942 -4.33 -22.70 21.34
CA ILE A 942 -5.15 -23.91 21.44
C ILE A 942 -5.32 -24.45 20.02
N GLY A 943 -4.79 -25.65 19.80
CA GLY A 943 -4.88 -26.36 18.53
C GLY A 943 -6.18 -27.14 18.36
N ASN A 944 -6.58 -27.29 17.11
CA ASN A 944 -6.85 -28.57 16.46
C ASN A 944 -6.65 -28.43 14.96
#